data_AF-A0A1P8KB29-F1
#
_entry.id   AF-A0A1P8KB29-F1
#
_cell.length_a   1.000
_cell.length_b   1.000
_cell.length_c   1.000
_cell.angle_alpha   90.00
_cell.angle_beta   90.00
_cell.angle_gamma   90.00
#
_symmetry.space_group_name_H-M   'P 1'
#
loop_
_entity.id
_entity.type
_entity.pdbx_description
1 polymer ?
#
loop_
_entity_poly.entity_id
_entity_poly.type
_entity_poly.pdbx_seq_one_letter_code
_entity_poly.pdbx_strand_id
1 'polypeptide(L)'
;MQSALVDISYNQWLVALSFVIASFASYVALNLAKRVRSQDKSIARAWLVGGSVVMGTGIWSMHFIGMSAVSLPFAVGFDYIITALSWVAAVAVSAVALYVAGYSQLTISRLTMGSLAMGAGICTMHYTGMASLDMAPGIQWDWFLIAVSAAIAVTASAVALLIFFMLRDLTGSAERNWQLVAALVMGAAICGMHYTGMAAAGFSANSVCLSADQLSGDSLGLLVTVASSILLSITMFTSTLDARMQGKAEKLTASLKAANSELQQIAFRDALTGLPNRLLFDDRVNSAVERCRRDGTSLAMLFIDLDGFKPVNDSFGHRVGDEVLREIGRRLSLQLRATDTVARVGGDEFVLLREGAADSTAIAQMAQRLIDVISEPMTESGHDVRLSCSVGIALYPSDGPHEELMAHADAAMYSAKRTGGSGYAFFEPHMNAGVRQQIELQRDLRLAIERREFELHYQPKVNAGTSLITGVEALVRWRHPTRGMLSPVLFIPVAERFGLIGALGSWVIDEACRQVAAWSAQGMRMRVAINLSVHQLRQDDLAKRISAAIAQHKIDPVLLTFEITESVAMEDAESTLQMFEDLSRIGVKLSIDDFGTGYSSLSYLRRLRVGELKIDRSFVQDLEFSADARAIVEAVIGLAHVLGLKVVAEGVETAAQRDVLTRLHCDDLQGYLFAKPMTPEMMTKWVEGDDAPGTSWLAKLATTRPSPLT
;
A
#
# COMPACT_ATOMS: atom_id res chain seq x y z
N MET A 1 -34.86 -28.42 92.03
CA MET A 1 -33.72 -27.47 91.97
C MET A 1 -33.61 -26.97 90.54
N GLN A 2 -34.04 -25.74 90.27
CA GLN A 2 -33.68 -25.07 89.01
C GLN A 2 -32.17 -24.86 89.05
N SER A 3 -31.43 -25.47 88.13
CA SER A 3 -30.01 -25.20 87.97
C SER A 3 -29.84 -23.74 87.54
N ALA A 4 -29.15 -22.94 88.34
CA ALA A 4 -28.81 -21.57 87.96
C ALA A 4 -28.00 -21.58 86.65
N LEU A 5 -28.40 -20.74 85.69
CA LEU A 5 -27.67 -20.53 84.46
C LEU A 5 -26.45 -19.64 84.72
N VAL A 6 -25.38 -19.89 83.98
CA VAL A 6 -24.15 -19.09 84.03
C VAL A 6 -24.34 -17.79 83.25
N ASP A 7 -23.95 -16.65 83.84
CA ASP A 7 -23.87 -15.39 83.11
C ASP A 7 -22.69 -15.43 82.12
N ILE A 8 -22.99 -15.31 80.83
CA ILE A 8 -22.02 -15.31 79.75
C ILE A 8 -21.38 -13.91 79.65
N SER A 9 -20.05 -13.86 79.69
CA SER A 9 -19.29 -12.63 79.41
C SER A 9 -18.42 -12.80 78.17
N TYR A 10 -18.16 -11.69 77.48
CA TYR A 10 -17.45 -11.68 76.20
C TYR A 10 -16.14 -10.90 76.27
N ASN A 11 -15.08 -11.49 75.73
CA ASN A 11 -13.83 -10.79 75.43
C ASN A 11 -14.02 -9.89 74.20
N GLN A 12 -14.07 -8.58 74.44
CA GLN A 12 -14.34 -7.58 73.41
C GLN A 12 -13.32 -7.59 72.26
N TRP A 13 -12.06 -7.96 72.52
CA TRP A 13 -11.04 -8.06 71.47
C TRP A 13 -11.30 -9.21 70.51
N LEU A 14 -11.71 -10.37 71.03
CA LEU A 14 -12.06 -11.52 70.19
C LEU A 14 -13.36 -11.29 69.43
N VAL A 15 -14.31 -10.53 69.99
CA VAL A 15 -15.51 -10.08 69.25
C VAL A 15 -15.14 -9.13 68.10
N ALA A 16 -14.26 -8.16 68.35
CA ALA A 16 -13.78 -7.27 67.28
C ALA A 16 -13.00 -8.05 66.20
N LEU A 17 -12.17 -9.02 66.61
CA LEU A 17 -11.41 -9.88 65.70
C LEU A 17 -12.32 -10.78 64.85
N SER A 18 -13.38 -11.33 65.44
CA SER A 18 -14.37 -12.16 64.71
C SER A 18 -15.05 -11.34 63.61
N PHE A 19 -15.41 -10.09 63.89
CA PHE A 19 -15.96 -9.15 62.91
C PHE A 19 -14.98 -8.81 61.78
N VAL A 20 -13.71 -8.56 62.11
CA VAL A 20 -12.66 -8.29 61.11
C VAL A 20 -12.47 -9.49 60.19
N ILE A 21 -12.43 -10.70 60.75
CA ILE A 21 -12.25 -11.93 59.96
C ILE A 21 -13.47 -12.23 59.10
N ALA A 22 -14.69 -12.06 59.61
CA ALA A 22 -15.90 -12.22 58.78
C ALA A 22 -15.99 -11.17 57.68
N SER A 23 -15.62 -9.93 57.96
CA SER A 23 -15.58 -8.87 56.94
C SER A 23 -14.53 -9.16 55.88
N PHE A 24 -13.34 -9.60 56.28
CA PHE A 24 -12.28 -9.99 55.36
C PHE A 24 -12.69 -11.21 54.51
N ALA A 25 -13.23 -12.25 55.12
CA ALA A 25 -13.75 -13.43 54.41
C ALA A 25 -14.84 -13.05 53.40
N SER A 26 -15.73 -12.12 53.75
CA SER A 26 -16.77 -11.58 52.87
C SER A 26 -16.17 -10.78 51.69
N TYR A 27 -15.12 -10.00 51.93
CA TYR A 27 -14.41 -9.28 50.87
C TYR A 27 -13.78 -10.23 49.85
N VAL A 28 -13.13 -11.30 50.34
CA VAL A 28 -12.52 -12.34 49.52
C VAL A 28 -13.58 -13.09 48.73
N ALA A 29 -14.70 -13.45 49.37
CA ALA A 29 -15.84 -14.09 48.74
C ALA A 29 -16.38 -13.29 47.54
N LEU A 30 -16.61 -11.99 47.72
CA LEU A 30 -17.09 -11.09 46.66
C LEU A 30 -16.10 -10.99 45.50
N ASN A 31 -14.79 -11.11 45.75
CA ASN A 31 -13.78 -11.13 44.70
C ASN A 31 -13.77 -12.45 43.93
N LEU A 32 -13.83 -13.59 44.63
CA LEU A 32 -13.83 -14.93 44.04
C LEU A 32 -15.09 -15.21 43.22
N ALA A 33 -16.24 -14.73 43.68
CA ALA A 33 -17.51 -14.92 42.98
C ALA A 33 -17.52 -14.32 41.56
N LYS A 34 -16.71 -13.28 41.29
CA LYS A 34 -16.50 -12.76 39.93
C LYS A 34 -15.79 -13.77 39.02
N ARG A 35 -14.85 -14.54 39.56
CA ARG A 35 -14.01 -15.49 38.82
C ARG A 35 -14.70 -16.80 38.48
N VAL A 36 -15.72 -17.17 39.25
CA VAL A 36 -16.60 -18.33 38.96
C VAL A 36 -17.36 -18.16 37.64
N ARG A 37 -17.43 -16.93 37.10
CA ARG A 37 -18.06 -16.60 35.81
C ARG A 37 -17.10 -16.65 34.61
N SER A 38 -15.90 -17.21 34.76
CA SER A 38 -14.96 -17.39 33.64
C SER A 38 -15.62 -18.12 32.47
N GLN A 39 -15.33 -17.69 31.24
CA GLN A 39 -15.84 -18.36 30.03
C GLN A 39 -15.29 -19.80 29.90
N ASP A 40 -14.14 -20.07 30.50
CA ASP A 40 -13.58 -21.41 30.58
C ASP A 40 -14.21 -22.18 31.75
N LYS A 41 -14.95 -23.24 31.42
CA LYS A 41 -15.65 -24.11 32.38
C LYS A 41 -14.71 -24.80 33.36
N SER A 42 -13.47 -25.12 32.96
CA SER A 42 -12.49 -25.76 33.85
C SER A 42 -12.00 -24.78 34.92
N ILE A 43 -11.68 -23.56 34.50
CA ILE A 43 -11.24 -22.47 35.36
C ILE A 43 -12.39 -22.04 36.29
N ALA A 44 -13.62 -21.93 35.77
CA ALA A 44 -14.80 -21.62 36.56
C ALA A 44 -15.05 -22.65 37.68
N ARG A 45 -14.91 -23.95 37.39
CA ARG A 45 -15.02 -25.02 38.41
C ARG A 45 -13.89 -24.94 39.44
N ALA A 46 -12.66 -24.69 39.00
CA ALA A 46 -11.52 -24.53 39.91
C ALA A 46 -11.74 -23.35 40.87
N TRP A 47 -12.27 -22.22 40.39
CA TRP A 47 -12.64 -21.08 41.24
C TRP A 47 -13.81 -21.36 42.17
N LEU A 48 -14.78 -22.17 41.75
CA LEU A 48 -15.90 -22.56 42.60
C LEU A 48 -15.41 -23.44 43.77
N VAL A 49 -14.58 -24.45 43.49
CA VAL A 49 -14.03 -25.35 44.51
C VAL A 49 -13.05 -24.62 45.41
N GLY A 50 -12.06 -23.91 44.85
CA GLY A 50 -11.09 -23.16 45.64
C GLY A 50 -11.77 -22.07 46.46
N GLY A 51 -12.76 -21.38 45.87
CA GLY A 51 -13.46 -20.31 46.55
C GLY A 51 -14.40 -20.79 47.65
N SER A 52 -15.03 -21.96 47.51
CA SER A 52 -15.88 -22.52 48.56
C SER A 52 -15.07 -22.92 49.80
N VAL A 53 -13.88 -23.48 49.60
CA VAL A 53 -12.93 -23.81 50.68
C VAL A 53 -12.46 -22.53 51.38
N VAL A 54 -12.06 -21.52 50.63
CA VAL A 54 -11.57 -20.24 51.19
C VAL A 54 -12.67 -19.54 51.99
N MET A 55 -13.86 -19.38 51.39
CA MET A 55 -14.98 -18.71 52.05
C MET A 55 -15.50 -19.50 53.25
N GLY A 56 -15.65 -20.82 53.12
CA GLY A 56 -16.12 -21.70 54.20
C GLY A 56 -15.18 -21.69 55.40
N THR A 57 -13.87 -21.72 55.14
CA THR A 57 -12.85 -21.61 56.19
C THR A 57 -12.92 -20.26 56.92
N GLY A 58 -13.18 -19.16 56.21
CA GLY A 58 -13.33 -17.83 56.83
C GLY A 58 -14.57 -17.72 57.73
N ILE A 59 -15.73 -18.25 57.28
CA ILE A 59 -16.96 -18.28 58.09
C ILE A 59 -16.76 -19.16 59.34
N TRP A 60 -16.14 -20.33 59.16
CA TRP A 60 -15.81 -21.26 60.23
C TRP A 60 -14.81 -20.66 61.24
N SER A 61 -13.75 -20.01 60.76
CA SER A 61 -12.77 -19.30 61.61
C SER A 61 -13.42 -18.19 62.42
N MET A 62 -14.33 -17.40 61.83
CA MET A 62 -15.08 -16.42 62.60
C MET A 62 -15.90 -17.08 63.71
N HIS A 63 -16.62 -18.15 63.41
CA HIS A 63 -17.46 -18.84 64.38
C HIS A 63 -16.65 -19.27 65.61
N PHE A 64 -15.52 -19.95 65.41
CA PHE A 64 -14.70 -20.45 66.52
C PHE A 64 -13.93 -19.35 67.27
N ILE A 65 -13.57 -18.23 66.62
CA ILE A 65 -13.07 -17.05 67.34
C ILE A 65 -14.17 -16.45 68.22
N GLY A 66 -15.41 -16.41 67.70
CA GLY A 66 -16.57 -15.96 68.47
C GLY A 66 -16.90 -16.89 69.65
N MET A 67 -16.73 -18.20 69.48
CA MET A 67 -16.80 -19.18 70.57
C MET A 67 -15.75 -18.93 71.63
N SER A 68 -14.49 -18.71 71.23
CA SER A 68 -13.39 -18.38 72.14
C SER A 68 -13.54 -17.02 72.81
N ALA A 69 -14.41 -16.14 72.31
CA ALA A 69 -14.72 -14.87 72.95
C ALA A 69 -15.56 -15.05 74.22
N VAL A 70 -16.30 -16.16 74.35
CA VAL A 70 -17.13 -16.44 75.52
C VAL A 70 -16.27 -16.95 76.67
N SER A 71 -16.41 -16.32 77.83
CA SER A 71 -15.74 -16.74 79.07
C SER A 71 -16.72 -17.55 79.92
N LEU A 72 -16.42 -18.84 80.11
CA LEU A 72 -17.15 -19.74 81.01
C LEU A 72 -16.30 -20.05 82.25
N PRO A 73 -16.91 -20.38 83.40
CA PRO A 73 -16.21 -20.62 84.67
C PRO A 73 -15.45 -21.97 84.72
N PHE A 74 -15.43 -22.73 83.63
CA PHE A 74 -14.79 -24.04 83.51
C PHE A 74 -14.00 -24.13 82.19
N ALA A 75 -13.06 -25.08 82.12
CA ALA A 75 -12.27 -25.31 80.91
C ALA A 75 -13.17 -25.77 79.75
N VAL A 76 -12.91 -25.21 78.58
CA VAL A 76 -13.68 -25.47 77.35
C VAL A 76 -12.73 -26.04 76.29
N GLY A 77 -13.20 -27.09 75.62
CA GLY A 77 -12.58 -27.64 74.42
C GLY A 77 -13.64 -27.99 73.39
N PHE A 78 -13.19 -28.45 72.22
CA PHE A 78 -14.06 -28.79 71.11
C PHE A 78 -13.71 -30.18 70.55
N ASP A 79 -14.75 -30.97 70.26
CA ASP A 79 -14.59 -32.29 69.66
C ASP A 79 -14.02 -32.20 68.24
N TYR A 80 -12.96 -32.96 67.93
CA TYR A 80 -12.29 -32.91 66.63
C TYR A 80 -13.22 -33.22 65.45
N ILE A 81 -14.06 -34.25 65.59
CA ILE A 81 -14.90 -34.76 64.49
C ILE A 81 -16.06 -33.79 64.24
N ILE A 82 -16.74 -33.37 65.30
CA ILE A 82 -17.86 -32.44 65.19
C ILE A 82 -17.37 -31.08 64.67
N THR A 83 -16.20 -30.63 65.13
CA THR A 83 -15.54 -29.40 64.63
C THR A 83 -15.24 -29.52 63.13
N ALA A 84 -14.67 -30.64 62.67
CA ALA A 84 -14.41 -30.86 61.24
C ALA A 84 -15.70 -30.93 60.40
N LEU A 85 -16.77 -31.54 60.92
CA LEU A 85 -18.08 -31.57 60.27
C LEU A 85 -18.69 -30.17 60.11
N SER A 86 -18.54 -29.31 61.13
CA SER A 86 -18.97 -27.91 61.03
C SER A 86 -18.21 -27.16 59.91
N TRP A 87 -16.91 -27.41 59.73
CA TRP A 87 -16.13 -26.84 58.63
C TRP A 87 -16.62 -27.34 57.26
N VAL A 88 -16.90 -28.64 57.13
CA VAL A 88 -17.48 -29.19 55.88
C VAL A 88 -18.83 -28.53 55.55
N ALA A 89 -19.68 -28.31 56.56
CA ALA A 89 -20.94 -27.58 56.38
C ALA A 89 -20.71 -26.14 55.90
N ALA A 90 -19.68 -25.45 56.45
CA ALA A 90 -19.29 -24.10 56.03
C ALA A 90 -18.85 -24.07 54.56
N VAL A 91 -18.04 -25.04 54.12
CA VAL A 91 -17.58 -25.19 52.73
C VAL A 91 -18.74 -25.50 51.79
N ALA A 92 -19.66 -26.38 52.19
CA ALA A 92 -20.83 -26.74 51.41
C ALA A 92 -21.76 -25.54 51.18
N VAL A 93 -22.08 -24.77 52.23
CA VAL A 93 -22.80 -23.49 52.11
C VAL A 93 -22.10 -22.54 51.17
N SER A 94 -20.78 -22.48 51.26
CA SER A 94 -20.00 -21.56 50.45
C SER A 94 -20.01 -21.94 48.98
N ALA A 95 -20.04 -23.24 48.67
CA ALA A 95 -20.22 -23.74 47.32
C ALA A 95 -21.60 -23.38 46.76
N VAL A 96 -22.67 -23.52 47.55
CA VAL A 96 -24.04 -23.11 47.14
C VAL A 96 -24.08 -21.62 46.81
N ALA A 97 -23.53 -20.78 47.68
CA ALA A 97 -23.47 -19.34 47.48
C ALA A 97 -22.74 -18.95 46.19
N LEU A 98 -21.54 -19.50 45.96
CA LEU A 98 -20.75 -19.25 44.75
C LEU A 98 -21.40 -19.82 43.49
N TYR A 99 -22.08 -20.96 43.60
CA TYR A 99 -22.82 -21.56 42.49
C TYR A 99 -24.00 -20.67 42.06
N VAL A 100 -24.77 -20.15 43.01
CA VAL A 100 -25.87 -19.20 42.73
C VAL A 100 -25.31 -17.90 42.15
N ALA A 101 -24.18 -17.41 42.65
CA ALA A 101 -23.47 -16.24 42.14
C ALA A 101 -22.95 -16.41 40.70
N GLY A 102 -22.75 -17.64 40.23
CA GLY A 102 -22.32 -17.93 38.85
C GLY A 102 -23.40 -17.68 37.78
N TYR A 103 -24.68 -17.54 38.16
CA TYR A 103 -25.76 -17.34 37.20
C TYR A 103 -25.81 -15.92 36.62
N SER A 104 -26.31 -15.81 35.38
CA SER A 104 -26.45 -14.54 34.67
C SER A 104 -27.59 -13.64 35.18
N GLN A 105 -28.58 -14.19 35.88
CA GLN A 105 -29.71 -13.42 36.42
C GLN A 105 -30.18 -14.00 37.76
N LEU A 106 -30.51 -13.11 38.69
CA LEU A 106 -31.11 -13.46 39.97
C LEU A 106 -32.63 -13.42 39.83
N THR A 107 -33.25 -14.58 39.64
CA THR A 107 -34.71 -14.70 39.67
C THR A 107 -35.20 -14.81 41.11
N ILE A 108 -36.47 -14.48 41.37
CA ILE A 108 -37.07 -14.61 42.70
C ILE A 108 -36.90 -16.04 43.24
N SER A 109 -37.10 -17.06 42.40
CA SER A 109 -36.90 -18.47 42.78
C SER A 109 -35.44 -18.79 43.17
N ARG A 110 -34.45 -18.22 42.47
CA ARG A 110 -33.04 -18.43 42.82
C ARG A 110 -32.66 -17.70 44.10
N LEU A 111 -33.20 -16.49 44.31
CA LEU A 111 -33.00 -15.74 45.54
C LEU A 111 -33.59 -16.52 46.73
N THR A 112 -34.84 -16.98 46.64
CA THR A 112 -35.50 -17.69 47.75
C THR A 112 -34.86 -19.05 48.02
N MET A 113 -34.62 -19.86 46.99
CA MET A 113 -33.99 -21.18 47.15
C MET A 113 -32.54 -21.04 47.62
N GLY A 114 -31.80 -20.09 47.06
CA GLY A 114 -30.42 -19.80 47.45
C GLY A 114 -30.32 -19.30 48.90
N SER A 115 -31.14 -18.34 49.30
CA SER A 115 -31.13 -17.80 50.67
C SER A 115 -31.57 -18.82 51.71
N LEU A 116 -32.55 -19.68 51.39
CA LEU A 116 -32.98 -20.76 52.27
C LEU A 116 -31.90 -21.83 52.43
N ALA A 117 -31.30 -22.27 51.33
CA ALA A 117 -30.23 -23.28 51.36
C ALA A 117 -28.99 -22.76 52.11
N MET A 118 -28.58 -21.52 51.84
CA MET A 118 -27.47 -20.87 52.55
C MET A 118 -27.80 -20.67 54.03
N GLY A 119 -28.98 -20.14 54.35
CA GLY A 119 -29.40 -19.91 55.73
C GLY A 119 -29.47 -21.21 56.54
N ALA A 120 -30.03 -22.27 55.98
CA ALA A 120 -30.07 -23.59 56.60
C ALA A 120 -28.66 -24.11 56.89
N GLY A 121 -27.76 -24.06 55.92
CA GLY A 121 -26.41 -24.57 56.14
C GLY A 121 -25.54 -23.67 57.05
N ILE A 122 -25.78 -22.35 57.11
CA ILE A 122 -25.15 -21.46 58.09
C ILE A 122 -25.58 -21.87 59.50
N CYS A 123 -26.87 -22.15 59.69
CA CYS A 123 -27.38 -22.68 60.96
C CYS A 123 -26.77 -24.05 61.26
N THR A 124 -26.71 -24.97 60.28
CA THR A 124 -26.05 -26.27 60.45
C THR A 124 -24.61 -26.11 60.91
N MET A 125 -23.81 -25.29 60.21
CA MET A 125 -22.43 -25.00 60.60
C MET A 125 -22.35 -24.46 62.03
N HIS A 126 -23.16 -23.46 62.36
CA HIS A 126 -23.13 -22.81 63.67
C HIS A 126 -23.53 -23.76 64.81
N TYR A 127 -24.67 -24.45 64.71
CA TYR A 127 -25.16 -25.31 65.78
C TYR A 127 -24.40 -26.63 65.88
N THR A 128 -23.87 -27.16 64.77
CA THR A 128 -22.91 -28.27 64.83
C THR A 128 -21.61 -27.82 65.49
N GLY A 129 -21.13 -26.60 65.21
CA GLY A 129 -20.00 -26.01 65.92
C GLY A 129 -20.27 -25.86 67.43
N MET A 130 -21.45 -25.39 67.83
CA MET A 130 -21.87 -25.34 69.24
C MET A 130 -21.90 -26.72 69.90
N ALA A 131 -22.39 -27.74 69.18
CA ALA A 131 -22.44 -29.10 69.68
C ALA A 131 -21.05 -29.70 69.94
N SER A 132 -19.99 -29.17 69.31
CA SER A 132 -18.62 -29.65 69.55
C SER A 132 -18.10 -29.34 70.97
N LEU A 133 -18.75 -28.44 71.71
CA LEU A 133 -18.48 -28.20 73.13
C LEU A 133 -18.74 -29.44 74.01
N ASP A 134 -19.56 -30.39 73.54
CA ASP A 134 -19.89 -31.65 74.22
C ASP A 134 -20.15 -31.49 75.74
N MET A 135 -21.17 -30.69 76.05
CA MET A 135 -21.50 -30.32 77.43
C MET A 135 -22.37 -31.38 78.11
N ALA A 136 -22.08 -31.68 79.38
CA ALA A 136 -22.90 -32.53 80.24
C ALA A 136 -23.16 -31.85 81.61
N PRO A 137 -24.42 -31.53 81.99
CA PRO A 137 -25.63 -31.58 81.17
C PRO A 137 -25.54 -30.67 79.94
N GLY A 138 -26.24 -31.06 78.87
CA GLY A 138 -26.23 -30.38 77.57
C GLY A 138 -26.72 -28.93 77.61
N ILE A 139 -26.42 -28.21 76.53
CA ILE A 139 -26.82 -26.81 76.32
C ILE A 139 -28.35 -26.70 76.38
N GLN A 140 -28.86 -25.78 77.19
CA GLN A 140 -30.28 -25.44 77.25
C GLN A 140 -30.59 -24.40 76.18
N TRP A 141 -31.56 -24.67 75.32
CA TRP A 141 -31.83 -23.84 74.15
C TRP A 141 -33.06 -22.96 74.33
N ASP A 142 -32.92 -21.67 74.05
CA ASP A 142 -34.04 -20.77 73.81
C ASP A 142 -34.49 -20.88 72.35
N TRP A 143 -35.60 -21.60 72.13
CA TRP A 143 -36.16 -21.84 70.80
C TRP A 143 -36.57 -20.56 70.06
N PHE A 144 -36.92 -19.48 70.77
CA PHE A 144 -37.25 -18.20 70.14
C PHE A 144 -35.99 -17.57 69.54
N LEU A 145 -34.90 -17.50 70.31
CA LEU A 145 -33.64 -16.95 69.82
C LEU A 145 -33.00 -17.82 68.72
N ILE A 146 -33.21 -19.14 68.75
CA ILE A 146 -32.85 -20.02 67.62
C ILE A 146 -33.63 -19.64 66.35
N ALA A 147 -34.94 -19.42 66.46
CA ALA A 147 -35.75 -19.01 65.32
C ALA A 147 -35.32 -17.62 64.78
N VAL A 148 -34.98 -16.69 65.68
CA VAL A 148 -34.48 -15.36 65.31
C VAL A 148 -33.13 -15.45 64.61
N SER A 149 -32.16 -16.23 65.12
CA SER A 149 -30.86 -16.39 64.45
C SER A 149 -30.98 -17.09 63.10
N ALA A 150 -31.89 -18.05 62.95
CA ALA A 150 -32.21 -18.66 61.67
C ALA A 150 -32.83 -17.67 60.66
N ALA A 151 -33.73 -16.80 61.12
CA ALA A 151 -34.28 -15.72 60.30
C ALA A 151 -33.19 -14.71 59.88
N ILE A 152 -32.26 -14.36 60.79
CA ILE A 152 -31.09 -13.55 60.47
C ILE A 152 -30.22 -14.25 59.42
N ALA A 153 -29.98 -15.57 59.53
CA ALA A 153 -29.17 -16.31 58.56
C ALA A 153 -29.78 -16.28 57.15
N VAL A 154 -31.09 -16.49 57.02
CA VAL A 154 -31.79 -16.46 55.72
C VAL A 154 -31.82 -15.04 55.14
N THR A 155 -32.13 -14.03 55.95
CA THR A 155 -32.17 -12.63 55.50
C THR A 155 -30.77 -12.13 55.12
N ALA A 156 -29.74 -12.43 55.91
CA ALA A 156 -28.35 -12.14 55.59
C ALA A 156 -27.92 -12.80 54.28
N SER A 157 -28.31 -14.06 54.05
CA SER A 157 -28.03 -14.77 52.80
C SER A 157 -28.71 -14.13 51.60
N ALA A 158 -29.97 -13.67 51.74
CA ALA A 158 -30.68 -12.95 50.70
C ALA A 158 -30.00 -11.60 50.39
N VAL A 159 -29.64 -10.84 51.43
CA VAL A 159 -28.93 -9.56 51.29
C VAL A 159 -27.57 -9.76 50.62
N ALA A 160 -26.81 -10.79 51.00
CA ALA A 160 -25.53 -11.10 50.38
C ALA A 160 -25.66 -11.40 48.88
N LEU A 161 -26.68 -12.18 48.47
CA LEU A 161 -26.96 -12.44 47.06
C LEU A 161 -27.38 -11.17 46.32
N LEU A 162 -28.24 -10.32 46.91
CA LEU A 162 -28.65 -9.06 46.30
C LEU A 162 -27.46 -8.10 46.11
N ILE A 163 -26.64 -7.93 47.14
CA ILE A 163 -25.42 -7.12 47.09
C ILE A 163 -24.48 -7.64 46.01
N PHE A 164 -24.30 -8.96 45.92
CA PHE A 164 -23.46 -9.56 44.89
C PHE A 164 -23.93 -9.21 43.47
N PHE A 165 -25.23 -9.38 43.18
CA PHE A 165 -25.78 -9.06 41.86
C PHE A 165 -25.80 -7.56 41.58
N MET A 166 -25.92 -6.70 42.60
CA MET A 166 -25.82 -5.25 42.47
C MET A 166 -24.39 -4.79 42.12
N LEU A 167 -23.37 -5.35 42.79
CA LEU A 167 -21.96 -5.01 42.55
C LEU A 167 -21.47 -5.46 41.17
N ARG A 168 -22.17 -6.41 40.55
CA ARG A 168 -21.78 -7.05 39.30
C ARG A 168 -21.61 -6.09 38.13
N ASP A 169 -22.44 -5.05 38.08
CA ASP A 169 -22.52 -4.13 36.94
C ASP A 169 -21.65 -2.88 37.17
N LEU A 170 -21.00 -2.77 38.33
CA LEU A 170 -20.05 -1.71 38.64
C LEU A 170 -18.65 -2.06 38.12
N THR A 171 -17.92 -1.03 37.67
CA THR A 171 -16.52 -1.16 37.26
C THR A 171 -15.66 -0.07 37.88
N GLY A 172 -14.37 -0.35 38.07
CA GLY A 172 -13.37 0.66 38.46
C GLY A 172 -13.37 1.02 39.95
N SER A 173 -13.16 2.30 40.28
CA SER A 173 -13.03 2.76 41.68
C SER A 173 -14.32 2.63 42.48
N ALA A 174 -15.48 2.80 41.83
CA ALA A 174 -16.79 2.63 42.45
C ALA A 174 -17.02 1.19 42.91
N GLU A 175 -16.63 0.22 42.10
CA GLU A 175 -16.70 -1.22 42.42
C GLU A 175 -15.90 -1.54 43.68
N ARG A 176 -14.64 -1.06 43.76
CA ARG A 176 -13.78 -1.30 44.92
C ARG A 176 -14.35 -0.73 46.21
N ASN A 177 -14.90 0.49 46.16
CA ASN A 177 -15.48 1.15 47.33
C ASN A 177 -16.75 0.44 47.80
N TRP A 178 -17.66 0.11 46.88
CA TRP A 178 -18.89 -0.60 47.23
C TRP A 178 -18.64 -2.04 47.68
N GLN A 179 -17.59 -2.70 47.19
CA GLN A 179 -17.17 -4.02 47.68
C GLN A 179 -16.69 -3.98 49.14
N LEU A 180 -15.98 -2.93 49.56
CA LEU A 180 -15.60 -2.76 50.97
C LEU A 180 -16.81 -2.57 51.87
N VAL A 181 -17.76 -1.72 51.46
CA VAL A 181 -19.01 -1.50 52.20
C VAL A 181 -19.82 -2.80 52.30
N ALA A 182 -19.96 -3.51 51.20
CA ALA A 182 -20.63 -4.81 51.14
C ALA A 182 -20.01 -5.84 52.08
N ALA A 183 -18.68 -5.93 52.11
CA ALA A 183 -17.95 -6.84 52.97
C ALA A 183 -18.19 -6.56 54.47
N LEU A 184 -18.23 -5.28 54.87
CA LEU A 184 -18.53 -4.88 56.24
C LEU A 184 -19.98 -5.21 56.64
N VAL A 185 -20.94 -4.97 55.74
CA VAL A 185 -22.36 -5.29 55.96
C VAL A 185 -22.55 -6.80 56.11
N MET A 186 -21.93 -7.59 55.22
CA MET A 186 -21.96 -9.05 55.33
C MET A 186 -21.28 -9.52 56.61
N GLY A 187 -20.12 -8.96 56.97
CA GLY A 187 -19.42 -9.27 58.23
C GLY A 187 -20.31 -9.05 59.45
N ALA A 188 -21.02 -7.91 59.50
CA ALA A 188 -21.96 -7.59 60.58
C ALA A 188 -23.12 -8.59 60.64
N ALA A 189 -23.64 -9.01 59.49
CA ALA A 189 -24.73 -9.97 59.41
C ALA A 189 -24.32 -11.38 59.88
N ILE A 190 -23.13 -11.85 59.50
CA ILE A 190 -22.61 -13.16 59.92
C ILE A 190 -22.33 -13.14 61.44
N CYS A 191 -21.72 -12.08 61.97
CA CYS A 191 -21.54 -11.92 63.42
C CYS A 191 -22.87 -11.79 64.16
N GLY A 192 -23.84 -11.05 63.62
CA GLY A 192 -25.18 -10.90 64.19
C GLY A 192 -25.91 -12.25 64.32
N MET A 193 -25.85 -13.08 63.29
CA MET A 193 -26.36 -14.46 63.34
C MET A 193 -25.64 -15.27 64.44
N HIS A 194 -24.31 -15.23 64.46
CA HIS A 194 -23.51 -16.01 65.41
C HIS A 194 -23.81 -15.63 66.87
N TYR A 195 -23.76 -14.34 67.22
CA TYR A 195 -23.98 -13.89 68.59
C TYR A 195 -25.45 -14.03 69.03
N THR A 196 -26.40 -13.96 68.11
CA THR A 196 -27.80 -14.31 68.41
C THR A 196 -27.94 -15.80 68.72
N GLY A 197 -27.25 -16.67 67.98
CA GLY A 197 -27.20 -18.10 68.27
C GLY A 197 -26.50 -18.42 69.59
N MET A 198 -25.44 -17.67 69.94
CA MET A 198 -24.80 -17.75 71.26
C MET A 198 -25.74 -17.33 72.38
N ALA A 199 -26.50 -16.26 72.21
CA ALA A 199 -27.48 -15.80 73.19
C ALA A 199 -28.61 -16.82 73.42
N ALA A 200 -28.87 -17.69 72.44
CA ALA A 200 -29.84 -18.78 72.58
C ALA A 200 -29.35 -19.95 73.44
N ALA A 201 -28.04 -20.02 73.73
CA ALA A 201 -27.41 -21.11 74.46
C ALA A 201 -27.27 -20.78 75.96
N GLY A 202 -28.02 -21.48 76.79
CA GLY A 202 -27.92 -21.45 78.24
C GLY A 202 -27.03 -22.59 78.78
N PHE A 203 -26.04 -22.23 79.59
CA PHE A 203 -25.16 -23.19 80.27
C PHE A 203 -25.54 -23.32 81.75
N SER A 204 -25.70 -24.53 82.25
CA SER A 204 -25.95 -24.78 83.68
C SER A 204 -24.65 -24.61 84.47
N ALA A 205 -24.73 -24.04 85.68
CA ALA A 205 -23.57 -23.83 86.56
C ALA A 205 -22.81 -25.12 86.93
N ASN A 206 -23.47 -26.28 86.83
CA ASN A 206 -22.87 -27.60 87.08
C ASN A 206 -22.45 -28.35 85.80
N SER A 207 -22.46 -27.71 84.64
CA SER A 207 -22.08 -28.37 83.38
C SER A 207 -20.55 -28.53 83.28
N VAL A 208 -20.12 -29.67 82.74
CA VAL A 208 -18.72 -29.97 82.41
C VAL A 208 -18.59 -30.18 80.90
N CYS A 209 -17.50 -29.70 80.31
CA CYS A 209 -17.15 -29.92 78.91
C CYS A 209 -16.38 -31.25 78.80
N LEU A 210 -16.97 -32.26 78.13
CA LEU A 210 -16.34 -33.57 77.95
C LEU A 210 -15.18 -33.54 76.94
N SER A 211 -15.18 -32.54 76.05
CA SER A 211 -14.14 -32.33 75.04
C SER A 211 -13.02 -31.37 75.50
N ALA A 212 -12.94 -31.05 76.80
CA ALA A 212 -11.98 -30.08 77.35
C ALA A 212 -10.50 -30.41 77.04
N ASP A 213 -10.14 -31.70 76.98
CA ASP A 213 -8.78 -32.18 76.67
C ASP A 213 -8.48 -32.33 75.17
N GLN A 214 -9.45 -32.02 74.29
CA GLN A 214 -9.30 -32.11 72.83
C GLN A 214 -8.76 -30.78 72.25
N LEU A 215 -9.53 -30.10 71.40
CA LEU A 215 -9.17 -28.78 70.87
C LEU A 215 -9.42 -27.71 71.92
N SER A 216 -8.47 -27.49 72.82
CA SER A 216 -8.51 -26.39 73.80
C SER A 216 -7.93 -25.08 73.24
N GLY A 217 -8.17 -23.97 73.94
CA GLY A 217 -7.98 -22.59 73.44
C GLY A 217 -6.73 -22.31 72.60
N ASP A 218 -5.54 -22.78 73.01
CA ASP A 218 -4.29 -22.54 72.29
C ASP A 218 -4.18 -23.33 70.97
N SER A 219 -4.63 -24.59 70.95
CA SER A 219 -4.56 -25.44 69.74
C SER A 219 -5.60 -25.04 68.71
N LEU A 220 -6.80 -24.66 69.15
CA LEU A 220 -7.82 -24.07 68.28
C LEU A 220 -7.39 -22.69 67.76
N GLY A 221 -6.82 -21.83 68.62
CA GLY A 221 -6.30 -20.53 68.23
C GLY A 221 -5.20 -20.63 67.16
N LEU A 222 -4.28 -21.58 67.32
CA LEU A 222 -3.25 -21.89 66.32
C LEU A 222 -3.88 -22.38 65.00
N LEU A 223 -4.84 -23.31 65.06
CA LEU A 223 -5.53 -23.84 63.88
C LEU A 223 -6.23 -22.72 63.08
N VAL A 224 -6.97 -21.85 63.77
CA VAL A 224 -7.66 -20.72 63.16
C VAL A 224 -6.68 -19.69 62.59
N THR A 225 -5.56 -19.45 63.28
CA THR A 225 -4.51 -18.52 62.80
C THR A 225 -3.84 -19.05 61.53
N VAL A 226 -3.49 -20.34 61.50
CA VAL A 226 -2.92 -21.00 60.31
C VAL A 226 -3.91 -20.97 59.15
N ALA A 227 -5.17 -21.33 59.41
CA ALA A 227 -6.23 -21.27 58.42
C ALA A 227 -6.40 -19.86 57.84
N SER A 228 -6.49 -18.83 58.70
CA SER A 228 -6.59 -17.43 58.29
C SER A 228 -5.37 -16.93 57.49
N SER A 229 -4.17 -17.39 57.84
CA SER A 229 -2.92 -17.05 57.14
C SER A 229 -2.86 -17.65 55.73
N ILE A 230 -3.36 -18.87 55.56
CA ILE A 230 -3.49 -19.52 54.25
C ILE A 230 -4.50 -18.76 53.38
N LEU A 231 -5.63 -18.33 53.95
CA LEU A 231 -6.64 -17.51 53.25
C LEU A 231 -6.05 -16.18 52.74
N LEU A 232 -5.29 -15.49 53.59
CA LEU A 232 -4.60 -14.25 53.23
C LEU A 232 -3.58 -14.48 52.09
N SER A 233 -2.80 -15.56 52.17
CA SER A 233 -1.79 -15.92 51.18
C SER A 233 -2.41 -16.22 49.80
N ILE A 234 -3.50 -16.99 49.76
CA ILE A 234 -4.23 -17.29 48.51
C ILE A 234 -4.84 -16.02 47.92
N THR A 235 -5.43 -15.16 48.75
CA THR A 235 -6.01 -13.88 48.31
C THR A 235 -4.93 -12.95 47.74
N MET A 236 -3.78 -12.84 48.40
CA MET A 236 -2.67 -12.02 47.94
C MET A 236 -2.07 -12.57 46.63
N PHE A 237 -1.88 -13.88 46.53
CA PHE A 237 -1.40 -14.53 45.33
C PHE A 237 -2.34 -14.31 44.13
N THR A 238 -3.64 -14.50 44.33
CA THR A 238 -4.65 -14.29 43.28
C THR A 238 -4.80 -12.83 42.87
N SER A 239 -4.66 -11.89 43.82
CA SER A 239 -4.66 -10.44 43.52
C SER A 239 -3.40 -9.99 42.79
N THR A 240 -2.22 -10.56 43.11
CA THR A 240 -0.96 -10.19 42.45
C THR A 240 -0.85 -10.77 41.04
N LEU A 241 -1.39 -11.96 40.80
CA LEU A 241 -1.53 -12.51 39.45
C LEU A 241 -2.42 -11.63 38.57
N ASP A 242 -3.57 -11.18 39.07
CA ASP A 242 -4.47 -10.29 38.32
C ASP A 242 -3.79 -8.97 37.93
N ALA A 243 -3.10 -8.33 38.88
CA ALA A 243 -2.37 -7.08 38.63
C ALA A 243 -1.27 -7.27 37.57
N ARG A 244 -0.57 -8.42 37.59
CA ARG A 244 0.45 -8.75 36.57
C ARG A 244 -0.16 -9.01 35.20
N MET A 245 -1.31 -9.68 35.14
CA MET A 245 -1.98 -9.99 33.87
C MET A 245 -2.54 -8.73 33.20
N GLN A 246 -3.14 -7.81 33.98
CA GLN A 246 -3.62 -6.53 33.47
C GLN A 246 -2.47 -5.66 32.94
N GLY A 247 -1.37 -5.54 33.69
CA GLY A 247 -0.21 -4.75 33.25
C GLY A 247 0.49 -5.30 32.01
N LYS A 248 0.46 -6.62 31.78
CA LYS A 248 0.96 -7.23 30.53
C LYS A 248 0.04 -6.96 29.35
N ALA A 249 -1.28 -7.03 29.56
CA ALA A 249 -2.26 -6.77 28.51
C ALA A 249 -2.18 -5.34 28.00
N GLU A 250 -2.12 -4.35 28.90
CA GLU A 250 -1.99 -2.94 28.53
C GLU A 250 -0.69 -2.66 27.74
N LYS A 251 0.44 -3.19 28.19
CA LYS A 251 1.72 -3.06 27.48
C LYS A 251 1.68 -3.70 26.10
N LEU A 252 1.06 -4.88 25.97
CA LEU A 252 0.93 -5.55 24.68
C LEU A 252 0.03 -4.76 23.73
N THR A 253 -1.11 -4.24 24.20
CA THR A 253 -2.00 -3.40 23.40
C THR A 253 -1.31 -2.10 22.96
N ALA A 254 -0.55 -1.46 23.85
CA ALA A 254 0.22 -0.26 23.51
C ALA A 254 1.30 -0.55 22.46
N SER A 255 2.04 -1.66 22.62
CA SER A 255 3.05 -2.11 21.66
C SER A 255 2.45 -2.44 20.29
N LEU A 256 1.32 -3.18 20.27
CA LEU A 256 0.57 -3.47 19.04
C LEU A 256 0.10 -2.19 18.34
N LYS A 257 -0.42 -1.22 19.11
CA LYS A 257 -0.89 0.05 18.55
C LYS A 257 0.25 0.88 17.99
N ALA A 258 1.41 0.92 18.66
CA ALA A 258 2.60 1.59 18.17
C ALA A 258 3.14 0.91 16.88
N ALA A 259 3.29 -0.41 16.90
CA ALA A 259 3.74 -1.18 15.74
C ALA A 259 2.78 -1.07 14.55
N ASN A 260 1.46 -1.06 14.80
CA ASN A 260 0.47 -0.88 13.73
C ASN A 260 0.49 0.54 13.16
N SER A 261 0.70 1.56 13.99
CA SER A 261 0.88 2.94 13.52
C SER A 261 2.15 3.10 12.68
N GLU A 262 3.24 2.44 13.06
CA GLU A 262 4.50 2.44 12.31
C GLU A 262 4.36 1.69 10.98
N LEU A 263 3.70 0.52 10.98
CA LEU A 263 3.37 -0.22 9.76
C LEU A 263 2.45 0.58 8.83
N GLN A 264 1.47 1.30 9.37
CA GLN A 264 0.63 2.20 8.57
C GLN A 264 1.45 3.35 7.97
N GLN A 265 2.34 3.98 8.73
CA GLN A 265 3.19 5.06 8.19
C GLN A 265 4.12 4.57 7.05
N ILE A 266 4.62 3.34 7.14
CA ILE A 266 5.42 2.71 6.08
C ILE A 266 4.54 2.34 4.87
N ALA A 267 3.31 1.87 5.10
CA ALA A 267 2.41 1.44 4.04
C ALA A 267 1.86 2.58 3.17
N PHE A 268 1.98 3.84 3.59
CA PHE A 268 1.40 5.02 2.93
C PHE A 268 2.43 5.95 2.27
N ARG A 269 3.73 5.64 2.35
CA ARG A 269 4.79 6.44 1.75
C ARG A 269 5.59 5.62 0.75
N ASP A 270 6.10 6.29 -0.28
CA ASP A 270 7.08 5.75 -1.20
C ASP A 270 8.43 5.61 -0.47
N ALA A 271 9.01 4.41 -0.49
CA ALA A 271 10.22 4.09 0.27
C ALA A 271 11.47 4.84 -0.22
N LEU A 272 11.46 5.29 -1.49
CA LEU A 272 12.61 5.96 -2.09
C LEU A 272 12.56 7.49 -1.85
N THR A 273 11.43 8.14 -2.15
CA THR A 273 11.30 9.60 -2.07
C THR A 273 10.73 10.10 -0.73
N GLY A 274 10.10 9.23 0.06
CA GLY A 274 9.40 9.60 1.29
C GLY A 274 8.08 10.34 1.06
N LEU A 275 7.68 10.58 -0.19
CA LEU A 275 6.38 11.15 -0.54
C LEU A 275 5.25 10.18 -0.24
N PRO A 276 3.99 10.64 -0.12
CA PRO A 276 2.82 9.79 -0.24
C PRO A 276 2.94 8.81 -1.42
N ASN A 277 2.52 7.57 -1.21
CA ASN A 277 2.36 6.61 -2.31
C ASN A 277 0.94 6.70 -2.90
N ARG A 278 0.68 5.90 -3.95
CA ARG A 278 -0.62 5.85 -4.62
C ARG A 278 -1.80 5.67 -3.66
N LEU A 279 -1.68 4.77 -2.68
CA LEU A 279 -2.76 4.48 -1.74
C LEU A 279 -3.13 5.70 -0.88
N LEU A 280 -2.13 6.42 -0.36
CA LEU A 280 -2.37 7.64 0.41
C LEU A 280 -2.87 8.78 -0.48
N PHE A 281 -2.41 8.86 -1.72
CA PHE A 281 -2.88 9.85 -2.68
C PHE A 281 -4.38 9.67 -2.99
N ASP A 282 -4.82 8.45 -3.27
CA ASP A 282 -6.23 8.14 -3.56
C ASP A 282 -7.14 8.52 -2.37
N ASP A 283 -6.72 8.25 -1.12
CA ASP A 283 -7.45 8.67 0.09
C ASP A 283 -7.57 10.20 0.20
N ARG A 284 -6.49 10.92 -0.14
CA ARG A 284 -6.46 12.40 -0.14
C ARG A 284 -7.36 12.98 -1.23
N VAL A 285 -7.38 12.38 -2.41
CA VAL A 285 -8.29 12.75 -3.51
C VAL A 285 -9.75 12.60 -3.05
N ASN A 286 -10.12 11.45 -2.50
CA ASN A 286 -11.48 11.20 -2.00
C ASN A 286 -11.90 12.24 -0.94
N SER A 287 -11.00 12.52 0.01
CA SER A 287 -11.24 13.51 1.05
C SER A 287 -11.39 14.95 0.50
N ALA A 288 -10.60 15.31 -0.52
CA ALA A 288 -10.66 16.61 -1.17
C ALA A 288 -11.92 16.78 -2.02
N VAL A 289 -12.36 15.72 -2.72
CA VAL A 289 -13.61 15.71 -3.50
C VAL A 289 -14.82 15.92 -2.59
N GLU A 290 -14.89 15.26 -1.43
CA GLU A 290 -15.97 15.48 -0.45
C GLU A 290 -15.95 16.88 0.17
N ARG A 291 -14.79 17.56 0.24
CA ARG A 291 -14.72 18.98 0.59
C ARG A 291 -15.23 19.85 -0.56
N CYS A 292 -14.76 19.62 -1.78
CA CYS A 292 -15.18 20.35 -2.98
C CYS A 292 -16.69 20.29 -3.20
N ARG A 293 -17.30 19.11 -3.02
CA ARG A 293 -18.75 18.91 -3.16
C ARG A 293 -19.55 19.66 -2.09
N ARG A 294 -19.02 19.79 -0.87
CA ARG A 294 -19.66 20.54 0.23
C ARG A 294 -19.54 22.05 0.06
N ASP A 295 -18.36 22.51 -0.36
CA ASP A 295 -18.01 23.94 -0.37
C ASP A 295 -18.24 24.60 -1.74
N GLY A 296 -18.59 23.81 -2.77
CA GLY A 296 -18.80 24.29 -4.14
C GLY A 296 -17.49 24.73 -4.83
N THR A 297 -16.36 24.17 -4.41
CA THR A 297 -15.03 24.49 -4.95
C THR A 297 -14.57 23.44 -5.97
N SER A 298 -13.51 23.77 -6.70
CA SER A 298 -12.87 22.88 -7.68
C SER A 298 -11.49 22.43 -7.21
N LEU A 299 -10.99 21.34 -7.80
CA LEU A 299 -9.62 20.87 -7.63
C LEU A 299 -8.99 20.55 -8.98
N ALA A 300 -7.66 20.59 -9.03
CA ALA A 300 -6.88 20.18 -10.19
C ALA A 300 -5.98 18.99 -9.81
N MET A 301 -5.95 17.98 -10.68
CA MET A 301 -5.01 16.88 -10.64
C MET A 301 -3.98 17.06 -11.75
N LEU A 302 -2.70 17.00 -11.38
CA LEU A 302 -1.60 17.08 -12.31
C LEU A 302 -0.85 15.74 -12.30
N PHE A 303 -0.69 15.13 -13.47
CA PHE A 303 0.12 13.94 -13.67
C PHE A 303 1.45 14.38 -14.31
N ILE A 304 2.58 13.99 -13.72
CA ILE A 304 3.91 14.47 -14.06
C ILE A 304 4.78 13.26 -14.36
N ASP A 305 5.34 13.21 -15.56
CA ASP A 305 6.27 12.15 -15.98
C ASP A 305 7.60 12.79 -16.38
N LEU A 306 8.72 12.23 -15.92
CA LEU A 306 10.06 12.75 -16.19
C LEU A 306 10.55 12.33 -17.58
N ASP A 307 10.70 13.31 -18.46
CA ASP A 307 11.22 13.12 -19.81
C ASP A 307 12.73 12.82 -19.73
N GLY A 308 13.14 11.69 -20.31
CA GLY A 308 14.55 11.29 -20.38
C GLY A 308 15.10 10.60 -19.12
N PHE A 309 14.27 10.19 -18.16
CA PHE A 309 14.73 9.50 -16.95
C PHE A 309 15.36 8.12 -17.23
N LYS A 310 14.82 7.36 -18.18
CA LYS A 310 15.37 6.04 -18.55
C LYS A 310 16.84 6.13 -19.03
N PRO A 311 17.20 7.02 -19.98
CA PRO A 311 18.60 7.28 -20.34
C PRO A 311 19.53 7.61 -19.15
N VAL A 312 19.05 8.30 -18.11
CA VAL A 312 19.84 8.59 -16.90
C VAL A 312 20.16 7.29 -16.15
N ASN A 313 19.18 6.40 -15.98
CA ASN A 313 19.42 5.08 -15.39
C ASN A 313 20.39 4.24 -16.22
N ASP A 314 20.23 4.24 -17.54
CA ASP A 314 21.04 3.44 -18.44
C ASP A 314 22.50 3.95 -18.50
N SER A 315 22.71 5.27 -18.38
CA SER A 315 24.03 5.90 -18.48
C SER A 315 24.80 5.95 -17.16
N PHE A 316 24.12 6.21 -16.04
CA PHE A 316 24.75 6.46 -14.74
C PHE A 316 24.40 5.41 -13.67
N GLY A 317 23.54 4.44 -14.03
CA GLY A 317 23.08 3.37 -13.15
C GLY A 317 21.92 3.78 -12.24
N HIS A 318 21.15 2.77 -11.80
CA HIS A 318 19.95 2.97 -10.98
C HIS A 318 20.18 3.75 -9.68
N ARG A 319 21.38 3.71 -9.10
CA ARG A 319 21.69 4.46 -7.87
C ARG A 319 21.63 5.98 -8.10
N VAL A 320 22.11 6.46 -9.26
CA VAL A 320 22.05 7.88 -9.62
C VAL A 320 20.61 8.26 -9.99
N GLY A 321 19.88 7.40 -10.70
CA GLY A 321 18.45 7.61 -10.93
C GLY A 321 17.63 7.71 -9.64
N ASP A 322 17.95 6.91 -8.63
CA ASP A 322 17.32 6.98 -7.30
C ASP A 322 17.60 8.33 -6.60
N GLU A 323 18.83 8.85 -6.71
CA GLU A 323 19.21 10.18 -6.17
C GLU A 323 18.44 11.29 -6.89
N VAL A 324 18.36 11.23 -8.22
CA VAL A 324 17.55 12.15 -9.03
C VAL A 324 16.09 12.13 -8.61
N LEU A 325 15.47 10.96 -8.42
CA LEU A 325 14.07 10.86 -7.99
C LEU A 325 13.84 11.47 -6.60
N ARG A 326 14.78 11.31 -5.67
CA ARG A 326 14.71 11.97 -4.35
C ARG A 326 14.77 13.48 -4.48
N GLU A 327 15.68 14.00 -5.31
CA GLU A 327 15.83 15.44 -5.53
C GLU A 327 14.59 16.04 -6.21
N ILE A 328 14.03 15.37 -7.21
CA ILE A 328 12.76 15.76 -7.85
C ILE A 328 11.63 15.79 -6.82
N GLY A 329 11.48 14.74 -6.00
CA GLY A 329 10.47 14.71 -4.94
C GLY A 329 10.60 15.86 -3.95
N ARG A 330 11.85 16.23 -3.59
CA ARG A 330 12.16 17.38 -2.74
C ARG A 330 11.78 18.69 -3.41
N ARG A 331 12.18 18.90 -4.67
CA ARG A 331 11.88 20.10 -5.45
C ARG A 331 10.38 20.31 -5.62
N LEU A 332 9.65 19.26 -6.00
CA LEU A 332 8.19 19.29 -6.09
C LEU A 332 7.57 19.70 -4.76
N SER A 333 7.99 19.09 -3.65
CA SER A 333 7.44 19.40 -2.32
C SER A 333 7.62 20.86 -1.90
N LEU A 334 8.72 21.50 -2.30
CA LEU A 334 9.01 22.89 -1.96
C LEU A 334 8.13 23.91 -2.72
N GLN A 335 7.54 23.51 -3.85
CA GLN A 335 6.66 24.37 -4.64
C GLN A 335 5.21 24.38 -4.15
N LEU A 336 4.89 23.61 -3.11
CA LEU A 336 3.52 23.29 -2.71
C LEU A 336 3.10 23.98 -1.42
N ARG A 337 1.80 24.29 -1.34
CA ARG A 337 1.18 24.78 -0.12
C ARG A 337 0.88 23.61 0.81
N ALA A 338 0.65 23.90 2.09
CA ALA A 338 0.27 22.89 3.09
C ALA A 338 -1.02 22.13 2.75
N THR A 339 -1.88 22.69 1.88
CA THR A 339 -3.12 22.07 1.41
C THR A 339 -2.94 21.20 0.17
N ASP A 340 -1.82 21.32 -0.53
CA ASP A 340 -1.56 20.57 -1.76
C ASP A 340 -0.92 19.23 -1.40
N THR A 341 -1.16 18.22 -2.22
CA THR A 341 -0.59 16.88 -2.00
C THR A 341 0.21 16.48 -3.23
N VAL A 342 1.47 16.10 -3.06
CA VAL A 342 2.27 15.41 -4.10
C VAL A 342 2.51 13.97 -3.67
N ALA A 343 2.47 13.05 -4.62
CA ALA A 343 2.72 11.63 -4.41
C ALA A 343 3.55 11.08 -5.56
N ARG A 344 4.23 9.96 -5.31
CA ARG A 344 4.88 9.17 -6.35
C ARG A 344 4.08 7.89 -6.57
N VAL A 345 3.65 7.65 -7.81
CA VAL A 345 2.74 6.54 -8.14
C VAL A 345 3.52 5.29 -8.56
N GLY A 346 4.67 5.48 -9.20
CA GLY A 346 5.60 4.43 -9.59
C GLY A 346 6.66 4.96 -10.57
N GLY A 347 7.79 4.27 -10.70
CA GLY A 347 8.82 4.65 -11.69
C GLY A 347 9.25 6.13 -11.59
N ASP A 348 9.12 6.84 -12.70
CA ASP A 348 9.35 8.27 -12.92
C ASP A 348 8.06 9.13 -12.85
N GLU A 349 6.96 8.56 -12.38
CA GLU A 349 5.65 9.20 -12.37
C GLU A 349 5.30 9.81 -11.00
N PHE A 350 4.99 11.10 -11.01
CA PHE A 350 4.52 11.86 -9.86
C PHE A 350 3.12 12.40 -10.14
N VAL A 351 2.31 12.52 -9.08
CA VAL A 351 0.98 13.10 -9.16
C VAL A 351 0.82 14.16 -8.10
N LEU A 352 0.06 15.19 -8.45
CA LEU A 352 -0.16 16.34 -7.60
C LEU A 352 -1.65 16.69 -7.57
N LEU A 353 -2.14 16.95 -6.37
CA LEU A 353 -3.51 17.38 -6.10
C LEU A 353 -3.48 18.82 -5.56
N ARG A 354 -4.22 19.70 -6.24
CA ARG A 354 -4.35 21.11 -5.92
C ARG A 354 -5.81 21.44 -5.61
N GLU A 355 -6.10 21.72 -4.34
CA GLU A 355 -7.43 22.17 -3.90
C GLU A 355 -7.65 23.68 -4.17
N GLY A 356 -8.88 24.09 -4.49
CA GLY A 356 -9.24 25.49 -4.75
C GLY A 356 -8.81 25.99 -6.14
N ALA A 357 -8.88 25.13 -7.15
CA ALA A 357 -8.42 25.38 -8.51
C ALA A 357 -9.49 26.08 -9.38
N ALA A 358 -9.92 27.28 -8.99
CA ALA A 358 -11.00 28.00 -9.69
C ALA A 358 -10.55 28.67 -11.01
N ASP A 359 -9.25 28.87 -11.20
CA ASP A 359 -8.67 29.57 -12.36
C ASP A 359 -7.68 28.66 -13.11
N SER A 360 -8.03 28.29 -14.34
CA SER A 360 -7.17 27.48 -15.21
C SER A 360 -5.83 28.16 -15.52
N THR A 361 -5.80 29.49 -15.54
CA THR A 361 -4.57 30.27 -15.74
C THR A 361 -3.59 30.05 -14.58
N ALA A 362 -4.10 30.06 -13.34
CA ALA A 362 -3.27 29.83 -12.16
C ALA A 362 -2.71 28.40 -12.12
N ILE A 363 -3.47 27.41 -12.61
CA ILE A 363 -3.03 26.02 -12.74
C ILE A 363 -1.99 25.86 -13.85
N ALA A 364 -2.19 26.50 -15.00
CA ALA A 364 -1.20 26.52 -16.09
C ALA A 364 0.13 27.12 -15.64
N GLN A 365 0.09 28.25 -14.91
CA GLN A 365 1.28 28.86 -14.33
C GLN A 365 1.96 27.95 -13.29
N MET A 366 1.18 27.19 -12.53
CA MET A 366 1.73 26.21 -11.60
C MET A 366 2.43 25.08 -12.34
N ALA A 367 1.80 24.50 -13.36
CA ALA A 367 2.39 23.46 -14.19
C ALA A 367 3.71 23.93 -14.81
N GLN A 368 3.75 25.14 -15.37
CA GLN A 368 4.98 25.72 -15.91
C GLN A 368 6.08 25.86 -14.84
N ARG A 369 5.75 26.37 -13.64
CA ARG A 369 6.73 26.46 -12.55
C ARG A 369 7.28 25.08 -12.14
N LEU A 370 6.46 24.04 -12.14
CA LEU A 370 6.91 22.69 -11.83
C LEU A 370 7.88 22.17 -12.90
N ILE A 371 7.57 22.41 -14.18
CA ILE A 371 8.46 22.08 -15.30
C ILE A 371 9.80 22.80 -15.15
N ASP A 372 9.78 24.12 -14.95
CA ASP A 372 10.99 24.95 -14.82
C ASP A 372 11.88 24.46 -13.67
N VAL A 373 11.29 24.16 -12.50
CA VAL A 373 12.00 23.68 -11.30
C VAL A 373 12.58 22.27 -11.50
N ILE A 374 11.87 21.40 -12.21
CA ILE A 374 12.39 20.06 -12.56
C ILE A 374 13.56 20.19 -13.54
N SER A 375 13.50 21.14 -14.46
CA SER A 375 14.52 21.38 -15.49
C SER A 375 15.78 22.10 -15.01
N GLU A 376 15.80 22.62 -13.78
CA GLU A 376 17.03 23.13 -13.18
C GLU A 376 18.11 22.03 -13.12
N PRO A 377 19.35 22.28 -13.55
CA PRO A 377 20.43 21.29 -13.47
C PRO A 377 20.62 20.76 -12.04
N MET A 378 20.94 19.47 -11.90
CA MET A 378 21.30 18.87 -10.62
C MET A 378 22.61 18.10 -10.74
N THR A 379 23.44 18.18 -9.69
CA THR A 379 24.71 17.44 -9.62
C THR A 379 24.54 16.30 -8.62
N GLU A 380 24.33 15.08 -9.11
CA GLU A 380 24.13 13.90 -8.28
C GLU A 380 25.31 12.93 -8.48
N SER A 381 25.91 12.47 -7.38
CA SER A 381 27.09 11.60 -7.42
C SER A 381 28.26 12.10 -8.29
N GLY A 382 28.38 13.42 -8.51
CA GLY A 382 29.42 14.03 -9.34
C GLY A 382 29.10 14.09 -10.84
N HIS A 383 27.87 13.77 -11.24
CA HIS A 383 27.37 13.90 -12.60
C HIS A 383 26.35 15.04 -12.71
N ASP A 384 26.49 15.88 -13.73
CA ASP A 384 25.47 16.90 -14.04
C ASP A 384 24.35 16.27 -14.87
N VAL A 385 23.16 16.22 -14.27
CA VAL A 385 21.94 15.68 -14.87
C VAL A 385 21.00 16.82 -15.21
N ARG A 386 20.47 16.78 -16.44
CA ARG A 386 19.37 17.65 -16.88
C ARG A 386 18.23 16.78 -17.38
N LEU A 387 17.05 17.05 -16.86
CA LEU A 387 15.80 16.38 -17.22
C LEU A 387 14.76 17.44 -17.55
N SER A 388 13.70 17.03 -18.20
CA SER A 388 12.46 17.80 -18.27
C SER A 388 11.30 16.92 -17.82
N CYS A 389 10.09 17.45 -17.87
CA CYS A 389 8.90 16.65 -17.59
C CYS A 389 7.74 17.08 -18.47
N SER A 390 6.84 16.13 -18.66
CA SER A 390 5.56 16.34 -19.31
C SER A 390 4.44 16.29 -18.27
N VAL A 391 3.55 17.29 -18.29
CA VAL A 391 2.51 17.47 -17.28
C VAL A 391 1.11 17.41 -17.90
N GLY A 392 0.28 16.50 -17.42
CA GLY A 392 -1.14 16.42 -17.78
C GLY A 392 -2.02 16.97 -16.68
N ILE A 393 -3.06 17.73 -17.03
CA ILE A 393 -3.90 18.44 -16.07
C ILE A 393 -5.36 18.04 -16.27
N ALA A 394 -6.03 17.57 -15.21
CA ALA A 394 -7.48 17.34 -15.18
C ALA A 394 -8.14 18.12 -14.04
N LEU A 395 -9.31 18.69 -14.30
CA LEU A 395 -10.05 19.56 -13.40
C LEU A 395 -11.35 18.90 -12.93
N TYR A 396 -11.60 18.92 -11.62
CA TYR A 396 -12.87 18.50 -11.05
C TYR A 396 -13.72 19.72 -10.68
N PRO A 397 -15.03 19.75 -11.00
CA PRO A 397 -15.81 18.69 -11.64
C PRO A 397 -15.91 18.77 -13.17
N SER A 398 -15.22 19.71 -13.84
CA SER A 398 -15.42 19.98 -15.28
C SER A 398 -15.05 18.82 -16.20
N ASP A 399 -14.02 18.07 -15.83
CA ASP A 399 -13.40 17.07 -16.70
C ASP A 399 -13.89 15.65 -16.37
N GLY A 400 -14.86 15.50 -15.47
CA GLY A 400 -15.49 14.22 -15.15
C GLY A 400 -15.59 13.90 -13.65
N PRO A 401 -16.08 12.69 -13.33
CA PRO A 401 -16.16 12.21 -11.95
C PRO A 401 -14.76 11.91 -11.38
N HIS A 402 -14.63 11.90 -10.06
CA HIS A 402 -13.32 11.77 -9.41
C HIS A 402 -12.58 10.46 -9.71
N GLU A 403 -13.31 9.38 -9.98
CA GLU A 403 -12.76 8.08 -10.36
C GLU A 403 -11.99 8.12 -11.69
N GLU A 404 -12.34 9.07 -12.57
CA GLU A 404 -11.75 9.20 -13.90
C GLU A 404 -10.64 10.26 -13.96
N LEU A 405 -10.51 11.13 -12.94
CA LEU A 405 -9.57 12.25 -12.96
C LEU A 405 -8.11 11.82 -13.18
N MET A 406 -7.69 10.72 -12.57
CA MET A 406 -6.33 10.19 -12.72
C MET A 406 -6.06 9.74 -14.16
N ALA A 407 -7.02 9.04 -14.76
CA ALA A 407 -6.90 8.58 -16.15
C ALA A 407 -6.93 9.76 -17.14
N HIS A 408 -7.72 10.80 -16.84
CA HIS A 408 -7.78 12.02 -17.64
C HIS A 408 -6.47 12.83 -17.57
N ALA A 409 -5.90 12.97 -16.37
CA ALA A 409 -4.61 13.64 -16.20
C ALA A 409 -3.49 12.86 -16.89
N ASP A 410 -3.48 11.52 -16.82
CA ASP A 410 -2.53 10.66 -17.56
C ASP A 410 -2.66 10.83 -19.09
N ALA A 411 -3.90 10.79 -19.61
CA ALA A 411 -4.15 10.99 -21.04
C ALA A 411 -3.68 12.37 -21.53
N ALA A 412 -3.87 13.41 -20.72
CA ALA A 412 -3.36 14.75 -21.01
C ALA A 412 -1.84 14.81 -20.99
N MET A 413 -1.18 14.15 -20.02
CA MET A 413 0.28 14.08 -19.93
C MET A 413 0.86 13.42 -21.18
N TYR A 414 0.26 12.31 -21.62
CA TYR A 414 0.69 11.63 -22.83
C TYR A 414 0.53 12.50 -24.08
N SER A 415 -0.52 13.33 -24.12
CA SER A 415 -0.69 14.33 -25.18
C SER A 415 0.44 15.36 -25.16
N ALA A 416 0.86 15.85 -23.98
CA ALA A 416 1.99 16.76 -23.83
C ALA A 416 3.32 16.13 -24.31
N LYS A 417 3.55 14.85 -23.99
CA LYS A 417 4.70 14.10 -24.53
C LYS A 417 4.71 14.06 -26.06
N ARG A 418 3.56 13.82 -26.69
CA ARG A 418 3.43 13.74 -28.14
C ARG A 418 3.69 15.06 -28.87
N THR A 419 3.50 16.19 -28.20
CA THR A 419 3.72 17.53 -28.77
C THR A 419 5.16 18.02 -28.62
N GLY A 420 6.10 17.15 -28.23
CA GLY A 420 7.52 17.48 -28.07
C GLY A 420 8.04 17.36 -26.63
N GLY A 421 7.18 16.96 -25.68
CA GLY A 421 7.53 16.88 -24.26
C GLY A 421 7.82 18.24 -23.62
N SER A 422 8.39 18.25 -22.42
CA SER A 422 8.83 19.48 -21.72
C SER A 422 7.75 20.57 -21.60
N GLY A 423 6.51 20.16 -21.40
CA GLY A 423 5.34 21.04 -21.48
C GLY A 423 4.15 20.48 -20.71
N TYR A 424 3.03 21.20 -20.76
CA TYR A 424 1.79 20.75 -20.13
C TYR A 424 0.61 20.71 -21.12
N ALA A 425 -0.39 19.88 -20.82
CA ALA A 425 -1.66 19.86 -21.53
C ALA A 425 -2.82 19.71 -20.55
N PHE A 426 -3.93 20.40 -20.83
CA PHE A 426 -5.20 20.16 -20.16
C PHE A 426 -5.93 19.00 -20.82
N PHE A 427 -6.67 18.24 -20.02
CA PHE A 427 -7.50 17.17 -20.53
C PHE A 427 -8.59 17.72 -21.44
N GLU A 428 -8.71 17.12 -22.61
CA GLU A 428 -9.84 17.31 -23.50
C GLU A 428 -10.49 15.95 -23.78
N PRO A 429 -11.83 15.86 -23.90
CA PRO A 429 -12.53 14.57 -24.04
C PRO A 429 -12.06 13.67 -25.20
N HIS A 430 -11.42 14.22 -26.23
CA HIS A 430 -10.85 13.44 -27.33
C HIS A 430 -9.59 12.65 -26.95
N MET A 431 -8.93 12.98 -25.82
CA MET A 431 -7.69 12.34 -25.36
C MET A 431 -7.92 10.91 -24.85
N ASN A 432 -9.07 10.64 -24.21
CA ASN A 432 -9.47 9.30 -23.77
C ASN A 432 -9.72 8.31 -24.92
N ALA A 433 -9.95 8.80 -26.15
CA ALA A 433 -10.18 7.95 -27.29
C ALA A 433 -8.93 7.12 -27.67
N GLY A 434 -7.73 7.53 -27.24
CA GLY A 434 -6.46 6.95 -27.65
C GLY A 434 -6.25 5.48 -27.26
N VAL A 435 -6.63 5.06 -26.04
CA VAL A 435 -6.34 3.68 -25.56
C VAL A 435 -7.23 2.64 -26.25
N ARG A 436 -8.53 2.90 -26.37
CA ARG A 436 -9.45 2.04 -27.12
C ARG A 436 -9.12 2.03 -28.60
N GLN A 437 -8.78 3.19 -29.17
CA GLN A 437 -8.36 3.29 -30.55
C GLN A 437 -7.06 2.51 -30.82
N GLN A 438 -6.12 2.42 -29.89
CA GLN A 438 -4.90 1.62 -30.07
C GLN A 438 -5.17 0.11 -30.14
N ILE A 439 -6.09 -0.40 -29.31
CA ILE A 439 -6.49 -1.82 -29.36
C ILE A 439 -7.24 -2.13 -30.67
N GLU A 440 -8.13 -1.24 -31.10
CA GLU A 440 -8.81 -1.37 -32.40
C GLU A 440 -7.80 -1.29 -33.56
N LEU A 441 -6.87 -0.35 -33.51
CA LEU A 441 -5.84 -0.16 -34.52
C LEU A 441 -4.89 -1.36 -34.60
N GLN A 442 -4.55 -2.00 -33.47
CA GLN A 442 -3.77 -3.25 -33.46
C GLN A 442 -4.48 -4.36 -34.24
N ARG A 443 -5.77 -4.59 -33.95
CA ARG A 443 -6.57 -5.62 -34.63
C ARG A 443 -6.62 -5.34 -36.13
N ASP A 444 -6.89 -4.09 -36.50
CA ASP A 444 -7.04 -3.69 -37.88
C ASP A 444 -5.68 -3.74 -38.62
N LEU A 445 -4.57 -3.42 -37.95
CA LEU A 445 -3.21 -3.48 -38.52
C LEU A 445 -2.80 -4.90 -38.91
N ARG A 446 -3.17 -5.90 -38.09
CA ARG A 446 -2.91 -7.31 -38.40
C ARG A 446 -3.64 -7.76 -39.67
N LEU A 447 -4.89 -7.32 -39.83
CA LEU A 447 -5.70 -7.60 -41.03
C LEU A 447 -5.19 -6.85 -42.26
N ALA A 448 -4.70 -5.62 -42.09
CA ALA A 448 -4.22 -4.77 -43.17
C ALA A 448 -3.04 -5.39 -43.95
N ILE A 449 -2.13 -6.09 -43.24
CA ILE A 449 -0.99 -6.80 -43.85
C ILE A 449 -1.50 -7.91 -44.77
N GLU A 450 -2.50 -8.68 -44.32
CA GLU A 450 -3.10 -9.78 -45.10
C GLU A 450 -3.94 -9.27 -46.29
N ARG A 451 -4.62 -8.13 -46.10
CA ARG A 451 -5.57 -7.55 -47.08
C ARG A 451 -4.93 -6.61 -48.10
N ARG A 452 -3.60 -6.42 -48.06
CA ARG A 452 -2.86 -5.48 -48.93
C ARG A 452 -3.41 -4.05 -48.85
N GLU A 453 -3.67 -3.57 -47.63
CA GLU A 453 -4.17 -2.21 -47.39
C GLU A 453 -3.04 -1.17 -47.29
N PHE A 454 -1.78 -1.57 -47.40
CA PHE A 454 -0.62 -0.67 -47.41
C PHE A 454 -0.21 -0.28 -48.83
N GLU A 455 0.31 0.93 -48.96
CA GLU A 455 0.94 1.44 -50.17
C GLU A 455 2.21 2.23 -49.81
N LEU A 456 3.18 2.28 -50.72
CA LEU A 456 4.37 3.10 -50.56
C LEU A 456 4.20 4.41 -51.33
N HIS A 457 4.42 5.52 -50.64
CA HIS A 457 4.60 6.83 -51.26
C HIS A 457 6.09 7.14 -51.29
N TYR A 458 6.52 7.92 -52.27
CA TYR A 458 7.92 8.23 -52.51
C TYR A 458 8.13 9.74 -52.45
N GLN A 459 9.12 10.18 -51.68
CA GLN A 459 9.52 11.58 -51.62
C GLN A 459 10.89 11.76 -52.27
N PRO A 460 11.07 12.72 -53.20
CA PRO A 460 12.35 12.92 -53.88
C PRO A 460 13.41 13.53 -52.96
N LYS A 461 14.64 13.01 -53.11
CA LYS A 461 15.89 13.63 -52.66
C LYS A 461 16.54 14.30 -53.86
N VAL A 462 16.95 15.56 -53.72
CA VAL A 462 17.57 16.33 -54.80
C VAL A 462 18.94 16.83 -54.40
N ASN A 463 19.87 16.88 -55.35
CA ASN A 463 21.20 17.39 -55.09
C ASN A 463 21.18 18.90 -54.85
N ALA A 464 21.83 19.37 -53.78
CA ALA A 464 21.78 20.76 -53.35
C ALA A 464 22.37 21.74 -54.39
N GLY A 465 23.34 21.29 -55.20
CA GLY A 465 24.01 22.13 -56.21
C GLY A 465 23.38 22.04 -57.60
N THR A 466 22.98 20.84 -58.03
CA THR A 466 22.47 20.62 -59.40
C THR A 466 20.95 20.59 -59.50
N SER A 467 20.24 20.52 -58.36
CA SER A 467 18.79 20.29 -58.27
C SER A 467 18.27 19.02 -58.95
N LEU A 468 19.19 18.14 -59.38
CA LEU A 468 18.83 16.85 -59.97
C LEU A 468 18.43 15.85 -58.88
N ILE A 469 17.45 15.00 -59.19
CA ILE A 469 17.07 13.89 -58.31
C ILE A 469 18.24 12.93 -58.09
N THR A 470 18.49 12.56 -56.84
CA THR A 470 19.54 11.60 -56.45
C THR A 470 18.98 10.29 -55.90
N GLY A 471 17.71 10.29 -55.48
CA GLY A 471 17.00 9.13 -54.96
C GLY A 471 15.61 9.53 -54.46
N VAL A 472 14.94 8.58 -53.83
CA VAL A 472 13.65 8.78 -53.17
C VAL A 472 13.64 8.07 -51.82
N GLU A 473 12.86 8.58 -50.88
CA GLU A 473 12.53 7.88 -49.63
C GLU A 473 11.17 7.21 -49.76
N ALA A 474 11.11 5.92 -49.43
CA ALA A 474 9.89 5.13 -49.38
C ALA A 474 9.19 5.29 -48.03
N LEU A 475 8.00 5.87 -48.07
CA LEU A 475 7.19 6.22 -46.92
C LEU A 475 5.90 5.40 -46.95
N VAL A 476 5.77 4.48 -46.00
CA VAL A 476 4.58 3.64 -45.88
C VAL A 476 3.33 4.46 -45.57
N ARG A 477 2.23 4.09 -46.21
CA ARG A 477 0.89 4.65 -46.00
C ARG A 477 -0.10 3.51 -45.84
N TRP A 478 -1.06 3.68 -44.94
CA TRP A 478 -2.10 2.68 -44.73
C TRP A 478 -3.45 3.23 -45.20
N ARG A 479 -3.99 2.62 -46.25
CA ARG A 479 -5.32 2.91 -46.79
C ARG A 479 -6.37 2.15 -45.99
N HIS A 480 -6.74 2.70 -44.83
CA HIS A 480 -7.72 2.10 -43.95
C HIS A 480 -9.15 2.21 -44.53
N PRO A 481 -9.94 1.12 -44.55
CA PRO A 481 -11.25 1.09 -45.22
C PRO A 481 -12.25 2.12 -44.67
N THR A 482 -12.22 2.39 -43.37
CA THR A 482 -13.13 3.34 -42.70
C THR A 482 -12.48 4.67 -42.29
N ARG A 483 -11.15 4.72 -42.15
CA ARG A 483 -10.42 5.89 -41.62
C ARG A 483 -9.63 6.65 -42.70
N GLY A 484 -9.71 6.21 -43.96
CA GLY A 484 -8.97 6.80 -45.06
C GLY A 484 -7.47 6.56 -44.95
N MET A 485 -6.67 7.51 -45.43
CA MET A 485 -5.21 7.37 -45.44
C MET A 485 -4.61 7.70 -44.07
N LEU A 486 -4.03 6.70 -43.41
CA LEU A 486 -3.38 6.84 -42.11
C LEU A 486 -1.88 7.10 -42.26
N SER A 487 -1.38 8.03 -41.45
CA SER A 487 0.04 8.37 -41.35
C SER A 487 0.81 7.30 -40.55
N PRO A 488 2.07 6.98 -40.93
CA PRO A 488 2.92 6.05 -40.18
C PRO A 488 3.08 6.42 -38.71
N VAL A 489 3.07 7.73 -38.36
CA VAL A 489 3.14 8.21 -36.97
C VAL A 489 2.03 7.63 -36.09
N LEU A 490 0.88 7.27 -36.66
CA LEU A 490 -0.24 6.71 -35.91
C LEU A 490 -0.12 5.19 -35.68
N PHE A 491 0.47 4.44 -36.61
CA PHE A 491 0.41 2.97 -36.59
C PHE A 491 1.76 2.27 -36.43
N ILE A 492 2.89 2.91 -36.73
CA ILE A 492 4.23 2.34 -36.49
C ILE A 492 4.46 2.07 -34.99
N PRO A 493 4.15 3.00 -34.05
CA PRO A 493 4.31 2.72 -32.62
C PRO A 493 3.45 1.55 -32.14
N VAL A 494 2.26 1.37 -32.73
CA VAL A 494 1.38 0.22 -32.47
C VAL A 494 2.00 -1.06 -33.04
N ALA A 495 2.56 -1.00 -34.25
CA ALA A 495 3.24 -2.13 -34.86
C ALA A 495 4.44 -2.62 -34.03
N GLU A 496 5.22 -1.71 -33.48
CA GLU A 496 6.38 -2.00 -32.64
C GLU A 496 5.95 -2.61 -31.30
N ARG A 497 5.04 -1.94 -30.58
CA ARG A 497 4.55 -2.38 -29.28
C ARG A 497 3.95 -3.79 -29.31
N PHE A 498 3.25 -4.15 -30.38
CA PHE A 498 2.58 -5.44 -30.53
C PHE A 498 3.34 -6.45 -31.41
N GLY A 499 4.60 -6.17 -31.77
CA GLY A 499 5.45 -7.09 -32.53
C GLY A 499 5.03 -7.34 -33.98
N LEU A 500 4.19 -6.47 -34.56
CA LEU A 500 3.76 -6.53 -35.96
C LEU A 500 4.75 -5.85 -36.92
N ILE A 501 5.70 -5.07 -36.39
CA ILE A 501 6.67 -4.30 -37.18
C ILE A 501 7.55 -5.16 -38.09
N GLY A 502 7.90 -6.39 -37.68
CA GLY A 502 8.67 -7.31 -38.53
C GLY A 502 7.92 -7.76 -39.79
N ALA A 503 6.62 -8.04 -39.66
CA ALA A 503 5.76 -8.44 -40.77
C ALA A 503 5.52 -7.26 -41.73
N LEU A 504 5.21 -6.08 -41.17
CA LEU A 504 5.05 -4.86 -41.94
C LEU A 504 6.34 -4.48 -42.68
N GLY A 505 7.48 -4.50 -41.99
CA GLY A 505 8.78 -4.18 -42.57
C GLY A 505 9.18 -5.13 -43.70
N SER A 506 8.85 -6.42 -43.59
CA SER A 506 9.08 -7.39 -44.66
C SER A 506 8.26 -7.06 -45.91
N TRP A 507 7.00 -6.64 -45.73
CA TRP A 507 6.15 -6.18 -46.82
C TRP A 507 6.71 -4.90 -47.47
N VAL A 508 7.15 -3.92 -46.67
CA VAL A 508 7.76 -2.67 -47.17
C VAL A 508 9.00 -2.96 -48.02
N ILE A 509 9.89 -3.85 -47.55
CA ILE A 509 11.12 -4.22 -48.26
C ILE A 509 10.79 -4.90 -49.59
N ASP A 510 9.87 -5.87 -49.61
CA ASP A 510 9.46 -6.56 -50.84
C ASP A 510 8.83 -5.59 -51.85
N GLU A 511 7.92 -4.73 -51.41
CA GLU A 511 7.24 -3.76 -52.29
C GLU A 511 8.20 -2.70 -52.82
N ALA A 512 9.14 -2.23 -52.00
CA ALA A 512 10.19 -1.32 -52.45
C ALA A 512 11.10 -1.98 -53.50
N CYS A 513 11.48 -3.25 -53.30
CA CYS A 513 12.27 -4.00 -54.29
C CYS A 513 11.51 -4.19 -55.61
N ARG A 514 10.23 -4.54 -55.54
CA ARG A 514 9.33 -4.63 -56.69
C ARG A 514 9.27 -3.30 -57.46
N GLN A 515 9.14 -2.19 -56.75
CA GLN A 515 9.05 -0.87 -57.37
C GLN A 515 10.38 -0.42 -58.00
N VAL A 516 11.53 -0.70 -57.36
CA VAL A 516 12.86 -0.48 -57.94
C VAL A 516 13.04 -1.26 -59.24
N ALA A 517 12.60 -2.52 -59.28
CA ALA A 517 12.63 -3.35 -60.49
C ALA A 517 11.74 -2.76 -61.59
N ALA A 518 10.54 -2.28 -61.24
CA ALA A 518 9.62 -1.64 -62.18
C ALA A 518 10.21 -0.37 -62.80
N TRP A 519 10.84 0.50 -61.99
CA TRP A 519 11.54 1.68 -62.50
C TRP A 519 12.75 1.32 -63.36
N SER A 520 13.51 0.29 -62.95
CA SER A 520 14.66 -0.19 -63.74
C SER A 520 14.24 -0.71 -65.12
N ALA A 521 13.10 -1.41 -65.20
CA ALA A 521 12.52 -1.87 -66.46
C ALA A 521 12.06 -0.72 -67.37
N GLN A 522 11.72 0.43 -66.79
CA GLN A 522 11.39 1.67 -67.51
C GLN A 522 12.66 2.49 -67.86
N GLY A 523 13.86 1.98 -67.60
CA GLY A 523 15.13 2.67 -67.86
C GLY A 523 15.51 3.71 -66.80
N MET A 524 14.77 3.80 -65.70
CA MET A 524 15.05 4.71 -64.60
C MET A 524 15.86 4.02 -63.51
N ARG A 525 17.02 4.60 -63.17
CA ARG A 525 17.88 4.10 -62.09
C ARG A 525 17.67 4.93 -60.82
N MET A 526 16.59 4.65 -60.09
CA MET A 526 16.26 5.35 -58.84
C MET A 526 16.80 4.60 -57.61
N ARG A 527 17.50 5.32 -56.73
CA ARG A 527 17.85 4.83 -55.40
C ARG A 527 16.66 5.02 -54.47
N VAL A 528 16.31 3.99 -53.71
CA VAL A 528 15.19 4.00 -52.76
C VAL A 528 15.71 3.81 -51.35
N ALA A 529 15.38 4.76 -50.48
CA ALA A 529 15.69 4.70 -49.07
C ALA A 529 14.50 4.13 -48.28
N ILE A 530 14.77 3.25 -47.32
CA ILE A 530 13.76 2.54 -46.52
C ILE A 530 14.14 2.65 -45.04
N ASN A 531 13.23 3.14 -44.23
CA ASN A 531 13.38 3.20 -42.78
C ASN A 531 13.33 1.80 -42.13
N LEU A 532 14.27 1.53 -41.22
CA LEU A 532 14.29 0.32 -40.40
C LEU A 532 14.08 0.67 -38.92
N SER A 533 13.16 -0.05 -38.28
CA SER A 533 12.99 0.04 -36.83
C SER A 533 14.07 -0.71 -36.06
N VAL A 534 14.28 -0.33 -34.80
CA VAL A 534 15.16 -1.06 -33.85
C VAL A 534 14.75 -2.53 -33.70
N HIS A 535 13.45 -2.79 -33.68
CA HIS A 535 12.92 -4.12 -33.51
C HIS A 535 13.23 -5.03 -34.70
N GLN A 536 13.36 -4.48 -35.91
CA GLN A 536 13.78 -5.24 -37.09
C GLN A 536 15.28 -5.50 -37.08
N LEU A 537 16.11 -4.53 -36.63
CA LEU A 537 17.57 -4.70 -36.57
C LEU A 537 17.99 -5.81 -35.60
N ARG A 538 17.18 -6.07 -34.57
CA ARG A 538 17.39 -7.19 -33.63
C ARG A 538 16.92 -8.55 -34.15
N GLN A 539 16.36 -8.64 -35.37
CA GLN A 539 15.93 -9.91 -35.94
C GLN A 539 17.07 -10.57 -36.73
N ASP A 540 17.51 -11.74 -36.27
CA ASP A 540 18.62 -12.51 -36.86
C ASP A 540 18.41 -12.88 -38.34
N ASP A 541 17.17 -12.84 -38.84
CA ASP A 541 16.81 -13.19 -40.21
C ASP A 541 16.60 -11.98 -41.14
N LEU A 542 16.78 -10.74 -40.67
CA LEU A 542 16.60 -9.52 -41.47
C LEU A 542 17.47 -9.52 -42.73
N ALA A 543 18.78 -9.74 -42.58
CA ALA A 543 19.72 -9.78 -43.70
C ALA A 543 19.33 -10.86 -44.74
N LYS A 544 18.84 -12.02 -44.28
CA LYS A 544 18.35 -13.09 -45.16
C LYS A 544 17.10 -12.66 -45.94
N ARG A 545 16.16 -11.96 -45.29
CA ARG A 545 14.94 -11.44 -45.94
C ARG A 545 15.26 -10.40 -47.00
N ILE A 546 16.16 -9.46 -46.70
CA ILE A 546 16.61 -8.44 -47.67
C ILE A 546 17.28 -9.10 -48.87
N SER A 547 18.20 -10.05 -48.63
CA SER A 547 18.86 -10.79 -49.69
C SER A 547 17.87 -11.57 -50.57
N ALA A 548 16.87 -12.20 -49.96
CA ALA A 548 15.82 -12.91 -50.67
C ALA A 548 14.96 -11.96 -51.55
N ALA A 549 14.55 -10.81 -51.03
CA ALA A 549 13.77 -9.82 -51.79
C ALA A 549 14.56 -9.25 -52.97
N ILE A 550 15.83 -8.90 -52.76
CA ILE A 550 16.73 -8.45 -53.83
C ILE A 550 16.85 -9.52 -54.93
N ALA A 551 17.08 -10.78 -54.55
CA ALA A 551 17.23 -11.89 -55.49
C ALA A 551 15.94 -12.17 -56.26
N GLN A 552 14.79 -12.10 -55.58
CA GLN A 552 13.46 -12.31 -56.17
C GLN A 552 13.16 -11.28 -57.26
N HIS A 553 13.44 -10.00 -57.01
CA HIS A 553 13.15 -8.90 -57.95
C HIS A 553 14.31 -8.56 -58.88
N LYS A 554 15.46 -9.23 -58.73
CA LYS A 554 16.67 -9.08 -59.55
C LYS A 554 17.16 -7.63 -59.65
N ILE A 555 17.13 -6.91 -58.54
CA ILE A 555 17.58 -5.52 -58.48
C ILE A 555 19.06 -5.44 -58.07
N ASP A 556 19.74 -4.38 -58.49
CA ASP A 556 21.08 -4.06 -58.03
C ASP A 556 21.02 -3.58 -56.57
N PRO A 557 21.69 -4.24 -55.60
CA PRO A 557 21.65 -3.87 -54.18
C PRO A 557 22.01 -2.40 -53.91
N VAL A 558 22.84 -1.79 -54.77
CA VAL A 558 23.27 -0.38 -54.65
C VAL A 558 22.10 0.60 -54.78
N LEU A 559 20.96 0.15 -55.32
CA LEU A 559 19.74 0.95 -55.43
C LEU A 559 18.93 1.00 -54.13
N LEU A 560 19.28 0.21 -53.11
CA LEU A 560 18.63 0.26 -51.81
C LEU A 560 19.52 0.96 -50.78
N THR A 561 18.90 1.86 -50.03
CA THR A 561 19.47 2.50 -48.85
C THR A 561 18.59 2.16 -47.66
N PHE A 562 19.17 1.73 -46.55
CA PHE A 562 18.43 1.54 -45.30
C PHE A 562 18.78 2.65 -44.32
N GLU A 563 17.75 3.29 -43.79
CA GLU A 563 17.83 4.44 -42.88
C GLU A 563 17.54 3.95 -41.47
N ILE A 564 18.41 4.34 -40.53
CA ILE A 564 18.39 3.87 -39.15
C ILE A 564 18.63 5.08 -38.28
N THR A 565 17.72 5.34 -37.33
CA THR A 565 17.84 6.50 -36.45
C THR A 565 19.08 6.41 -35.55
N GLU A 566 19.64 7.57 -35.20
CA GLU A 566 20.85 7.67 -34.39
C GLU A 566 20.74 6.89 -33.07
N SER A 567 19.64 7.09 -32.32
CA SER A 567 19.45 6.45 -31.02
C SER A 567 19.44 4.92 -31.13
N VAL A 568 18.86 4.40 -32.21
CA VAL A 568 18.76 2.96 -32.47
C VAL A 568 20.12 2.37 -32.81
N ALA A 569 20.94 3.10 -33.56
CA ALA A 569 22.30 2.68 -33.87
C ALA A 569 23.19 2.59 -32.60
N MET A 570 22.89 3.34 -31.54
CA MET A 570 23.71 3.41 -30.32
C MET A 570 23.25 2.48 -29.18
N GLU A 571 22.01 1.97 -29.17
CA GLU A 571 21.42 1.24 -28.03
C GLU A 571 22.06 -0.14 -27.77
N ASP A 572 22.49 -0.85 -28.83
CA ASP A 572 23.24 -2.11 -28.73
C ASP A 572 24.35 -2.15 -29.78
N ALA A 573 25.47 -1.55 -29.41
CA ALA A 573 26.57 -1.22 -30.30
C ALA A 573 27.21 -2.43 -31.00
N GLU A 574 27.33 -3.59 -30.34
CA GLU A 574 28.00 -4.76 -30.91
C GLU A 574 27.09 -5.57 -31.85
N SER A 575 25.83 -5.80 -31.48
CA SER A 575 24.89 -6.54 -32.34
C SER A 575 24.53 -5.72 -33.59
N THR A 576 24.38 -4.40 -33.44
CA THR A 576 24.14 -3.47 -34.54
C THR A 576 25.31 -3.43 -35.52
N LEU A 577 26.56 -3.44 -35.03
CA LEU A 577 27.75 -3.53 -35.88
C LEU A 577 27.73 -4.81 -36.75
N GLN A 578 27.40 -5.96 -36.15
CA GLN A 578 27.34 -7.22 -36.89
C GLN A 578 26.26 -7.20 -37.99
N MET A 579 25.07 -6.67 -37.67
CA MET A 579 23.99 -6.52 -38.64
C MET A 579 24.38 -5.56 -39.77
N PHE A 580 25.05 -4.44 -39.46
CA PHE A 580 25.51 -3.48 -40.46
C PHE A 580 26.56 -4.10 -41.39
N GLU A 581 27.46 -4.92 -40.87
CA GLU A 581 28.39 -5.68 -41.70
C GLU A 581 27.66 -6.66 -42.61
N ASP A 582 26.67 -7.39 -42.09
CA ASP A 582 25.90 -8.34 -42.88
C ASP A 582 25.12 -7.65 -44.01
N LEU A 583 24.51 -6.50 -43.73
CA LEU A 583 23.86 -5.66 -44.76
C LEU A 583 24.88 -5.10 -45.77
N SER A 584 26.03 -4.62 -45.29
CA SER A 584 27.10 -4.12 -46.17
C SER A 584 27.64 -5.21 -47.12
N ARG A 585 27.72 -6.47 -46.67
CA ARG A 585 28.10 -7.62 -47.51
C ARG A 585 27.08 -7.93 -48.61
N ILE A 586 25.80 -7.62 -48.40
CA ILE A 586 24.75 -7.72 -49.43
C ILE A 586 24.96 -6.66 -50.53
N GLY A 587 25.64 -5.55 -50.20
CA GLY A 587 25.93 -4.45 -51.13
C GLY A 587 24.93 -3.29 -51.08
N VAL A 588 24.01 -3.30 -50.11
CA VAL A 588 23.08 -2.19 -49.86
C VAL A 588 23.79 -1.01 -49.19
N LYS A 589 23.24 0.19 -49.33
CA LYS A 589 23.72 1.39 -48.63
C LYS A 589 23.04 1.53 -47.28
N LEU A 590 23.76 2.12 -46.33
CA LEU A 590 23.26 2.42 -44.99
C LEU A 590 23.36 3.92 -44.75
N SER A 591 22.31 4.48 -44.15
CA SER A 591 22.22 5.88 -43.74
C SER A 591 21.88 5.97 -42.25
N ILE A 592 22.48 6.94 -41.57
CA ILE A 592 22.05 7.33 -40.22
C ILE A 592 21.00 8.44 -40.35
N ASP A 593 19.89 8.27 -39.65
CA ASP A 593 18.76 9.20 -39.61
C ASP A 593 18.69 9.94 -38.26
N ASP A 594 17.96 11.05 -38.21
CA ASP A 594 17.75 11.89 -37.02
C ASP A 594 19.03 12.37 -36.31
N PHE A 595 20.13 12.55 -37.05
CA PHE A 595 21.44 12.84 -36.45
C PHE A 595 21.48 14.22 -35.79
N GLY A 596 21.93 14.26 -34.53
CA GLY A 596 22.08 15.48 -33.72
C GLY A 596 21.10 15.58 -32.56
N THR A 597 20.13 14.66 -32.46
CA THR A 597 19.12 14.64 -31.39
C THR A 597 19.57 13.80 -30.17
N GLY A 598 20.67 13.05 -30.27
CA GLY A 598 21.21 12.18 -29.21
C GLY A 598 22.69 12.41 -28.84
N TYR A 599 23.22 11.61 -27.90
CA TYR A 599 24.62 11.64 -27.48
C TYR A 599 25.49 10.76 -28.39
N SER A 600 25.98 11.32 -29.50
CA SER A 600 26.85 10.62 -30.43
C SER A 600 28.26 10.37 -29.87
N SER A 601 28.72 9.11 -29.88
CA SER A 601 30.15 8.80 -29.79
C SER A 601 30.75 8.83 -31.20
N LEU A 602 31.47 9.90 -31.53
CA LEU A 602 32.25 10.05 -32.77
C LEU A 602 33.11 8.81 -33.10
N SER A 603 33.61 8.16 -32.06
CA SER A 603 34.40 6.93 -32.18
C SER A 603 33.61 5.74 -32.74
N TYR A 604 32.31 5.71 -32.50
CA TYR A 604 31.40 4.66 -32.96
C TYR A 604 30.90 4.94 -34.38
N LEU A 605 30.55 6.20 -34.70
CA LEU A 605 30.19 6.60 -36.07
C LEU A 605 31.28 6.24 -37.09
N ARG A 606 32.56 6.39 -36.70
CA ARG A 606 33.72 5.99 -37.52
C ARG A 606 33.81 4.47 -37.77
N ARG A 607 33.28 3.64 -36.87
CA ARG A 607 33.28 2.17 -37.01
C ARG A 607 32.14 1.68 -37.88
N LEU A 608 31.03 2.42 -37.94
CA LEU A 608 29.88 2.10 -38.78
C LEU A 608 30.25 2.33 -40.26
N ARG A 609 30.04 1.32 -41.10
CA ARG A 609 30.23 1.42 -42.56
C ARG A 609 29.03 2.09 -43.25
N VAL A 610 28.63 3.24 -42.73
CA VAL A 610 27.54 4.05 -43.30
C VAL A 610 28.08 4.92 -44.45
N GLY A 611 27.21 5.27 -45.39
CA GLY A 611 27.58 6.09 -46.55
C GLY A 611 26.84 7.43 -46.61
N GLU A 612 25.84 7.62 -45.75
CA GLU A 612 24.94 8.77 -45.74
C GLU A 612 24.56 9.11 -44.29
N LEU A 613 24.37 10.40 -44.03
CA LEU A 613 23.94 10.95 -42.75
C LEU A 613 22.83 11.98 -43.04
N LYS A 614 21.68 11.83 -42.39
CA LYS A 614 20.53 12.72 -42.54
C LYS A 614 20.46 13.66 -41.33
N ILE A 615 20.35 14.95 -41.60
CA ILE A 615 20.15 16.00 -40.60
C ILE A 615 18.65 16.14 -40.37
N ASP A 616 18.24 15.99 -39.11
CA ASP A 616 16.83 16.09 -38.72
C ASP A 616 16.21 17.46 -39.06
N ARG A 617 14.91 17.44 -39.36
CA ARG A 617 14.11 18.62 -39.69
C ARG A 617 14.16 19.70 -38.60
N SER A 618 14.28 19.35 -37.31
CA SER A 618 14.33 20.33 -36.23
C SER A 618 15.49 21.32 -36.37
N PHE A 619 16.65 20.86 -36.86
CA PHE A 619 17.81 21.72 -37.11
C PHE A 619 17.67 22.58 -38.38
N VAL A 620 16.83 22.14 -39.33
CA VAL A 620 16.59 22.84 -40.61
C VAL A 620 15.49 23.90 -40.49
N GLN A 621 14.49 23.70 -39.62
CA GLN A 621 13.38 24.65 -39.43
C GLN A 621 13.88 26.03 -39.01
N ASP A 622 14.79 26.10 -38.03
CA ASP A 622 15.28 27.36 -37.46
C ASP A 622 16.50 27.96 -38.19
N LEU A 623 16.95 27.31 -39.26
CA LEU A 623 18.17 27.67 -40.00
C LEU A 623 18.15 29.10 -40.56
N GLU A 624 16.96 29.66 -40.80
CA GLU A 624 16.80 31.04 -41.28
C GLU A 624 16.97 32.10 -40.20
N PHE A 625 16.71 31.78 -38.93
CA PHE A 625 16.58 32.80 -37.87
C PHE A 625 17.55 32.58 -36.70
N SER A 626 18.06 31.36 -36.52
CA SER A 626 18.96 31.01 -35.43
C SER A 626 20.40 30.87 -35.91
N ALA A 627 21.30 31.71 -35.36
CA ALA A 627 22.73 31.59 -35.60
C ALA A 627 23.30 30.28 -35.01
N ASP A 628 22.75 29.84 -33.88
CA ASP A 628 23.15 28.60 -33.21
C ASP A 628 22.76 27.36 -34.04
N ALA A 629 21.54 27.35 -34.61
CA ALA A 629 21.11 26.26 -35.50
C ALA A 629 22.00 26.15 -36.74
N ARG A 630 22.39 27.29 -37.34
CA ARG A 630 23.35 27.31 -38.46
C ARG A 630 24.71 26.76 -38.07
N ALA A 631 25.24 27.15 -36.91
CA ALA A 631 26.54 26.68 -36.43
C ALA A 631 26.55 25.17 -36.18
N ILE A 632 25.45 24.62 -35.64
CA ILE A 632 25.31 23.16 -35.45
C ILE A 632 25.26 22.45 -36.80
N VAL A 633 24.43 22.92 -37.74
CA VAL A 633 24.33 22.31 -39.08
C VAL A 633 25.66 22.37 -39.83
N GLU A 634 26.37 23.50 -39.76
CA GLU A 634 27.72 23.64 -40.32
C GLU A 634 28.71 22.64 -39.70
N ALA A 635 28.71 22.48 -38.37
CA ALA A 635 29.56 21.53 -37.69
C ALA A 635 29.24 20.07 -38.06
N VAL A 636 27.96 19.72 -38.18
CA VAL A 636 27.50 18.38 -38.58
C VAL A 636 27.93 18.07 -40.02
N ILE A 637 27.73 19.02 -40.95
CA ILE A 637 28.16 18.85 -42.35
C ILE A 637 29.68 18.64 -42.42
N GLY A 638 30.45 19.50 -41.75
CA GLY A 638 31.91 19.40 -41.73
C GLY A 638 32.40 18.08 -41.15
N LEU A 639 31.79 17.61 -40.07
CA LEU A 639 32.10 16.32 -39.46
C LEU A 639 31.82 15.15 -40.42
N ALA A 640 30.63 15.13 -41.03
CA ALA A 640 30.22 14.06 -41.93
C ALA A 640 31.17 13.96 -43.13
N HIS A 641 31.57 15.10 -43.71
CA HIS A 641 32.53 15.13 -44.82
C HIS A 641 33.93 14.66 -44.42
N VAL A 642 34.40 14.98 -43.21
CA VAL A 642 35.68 14.46 -42.68
C VAL A 642 35.64 12.93 -42.55
N LEU A 643 34.47 12.36 -42.26
CA LEU A 643 34.25 10.92 -42.18
C LEU A 643 33.95 10.27 -43.54
N GLY A 644 33.90 11.05 -44.62
CA GLY A 644 33.61 10.57 -45.97
C GLY A 644 32.14 10.20 -46.21
N LEU A 645 31.23 10.73 -45.39
CA LEU A 645 29.80 10.52 -45.48
C LEU A 645 29.14 11.59 -46.35
N LYS A 646 28.10 11.21 -47.10
CA LYS A 646 27.20 12.19 -47.74
C LYS A 646 26.21 12.74 -46.73
N VAL A 647 25.82 14.00 -46.89
CA VAL A 647 24.85 14.66 -46.01
C VAL A 647 23.54 14.95 -46.72
N VAL A 648 22.44 14.52 -46.13
CA VAL A 648 21.08 14.84 -46.58
C VAL A 648 20.44 15.76 -45.53
N ALA A 649 19.93 16.92 -45.92
CA ALA A 649 19.14 17.76 -45.02
C ALA A 649 17.64 17.53 -45.23
N GLU A 650 16.94 17.20 -44.15
CA GLU A 650 15.50 16.95 -44.17
C GLU A 650 14.65 18.18 -43.85
N GLY A 651 13.38 18.14 -44.25
CA GLY A 651 12.42 19.18 -43.87
C GLY A 651 12.68 20.53 -44.53
N VAL A 652 13.33 20.57 -45.69
CA VAL A 652 13.52 21.80 -46.46
C VAL A 652 12.19 22.26 -47.05
N GLU A 653 11.66 23.35 -46.53
CA GLU A 653 10.35 23.90 -46.88
C GLU A 653 10.45 25.20 -47.68
N THR A 654 11.54 25.95 -47.52
CA THR A 654 11.70 27.27 -48.15
C THR A 654 12.95 27.33 -49.04
N ALA A 655 12.91 28.24 -50.03
CA ALA A 655 14.08 28.52 -50.86
C ALA A 655 15.25 29.10 -50.04
N ALA A 656 14.98 29.82 -48.95
CA ALA A 656 16.00 30.40 -48.10
C ALA A 656 16.76 29.31 -47.30
N GLN A 657 16.07 28.31 -46.77
CA GLN A 657 16.69 27.12 -46.16
C GLN A 657 17.60 26.39 -47.15
N ARG A 658 17.10 26.14 -48.38
CA ARG A 658 17.90 25.55 -49.47
C ARG A 658 19.18 26.36 -49.70
N ASP A 659 19.07 27.67 -49.87
CA ASP A 659 20.21 28.53 -50.20
C ASP A 659 21.27 28.54 -49.08
N VAL A 660 20.86 28.48 -47.81
CA VAL A 660 21.79 28.34 -46.68
C VAL A 660 22.47 26.97 -46.73
N LEU A 661 21.72 25.88 -46.88
CA LEU A 661 22.27 24.51 -46.91
C LEU A 661 23.23 24.29 -48.09
N THR A 662 22.91 24.84 -49.27
CA THR A 662 23.79 24.81 -50.44
C THR A 662 25.09 25.59 -50.18
N ARG A 663 25.03 26.73 -49.48
CA ARG A 663 26.24 27.49 -49.09
C ARG A 663 27.09 26.75 -48.06
N LEU A 664 26.47 25.98 -47.17
CA LEU A 664 27.15 25.11 -46.21
C LEU A 664 27.66 23.81 -46.85
N HIS A 665 27.55 23.66 -48.17
CA HIS A 665 28.00 22.49 -48.92
C HIS A 665 27.27 21.18 -48.57
N CYS A 666 26.02 21.24 -48.11
CA CYS A 666 25.18 20.04 -47.98
C CYS A 666 25.06 19.32 -49.34
N ASP A 667 25.08 17.98 -49.36
CA ASP A 667 25.11 17.21 -50.62
C ASP A 667 23.73 17.11 -51.26
N ASP A 668 22.75 16.61 -50.50
CA ASP A 668 21.39 16.35 -50.95
C ASP A 668 20.37 17.00 -49.99
N LEU A 669 19.19 17.34 -50.51
CA LEU A 669 18.12 18.04 -49.83
C LEU A 669 16.80 17.28 -50.02
N GLN A 670 16.00 17.23 -48.97
CA GLN A 670 14.68 16.61 -48.97
C GLN A 670 13.67 17.47 -48.21
N GLY A 671 12.48 17.65 -48.78
CA GLY A 671 11.43 18.40 -48.11
C GLY A 671 10.32 18.89 -49.04
N TYR A 672 9.35 19.60 -48.46
CA TYR A 672 8.15 20.04 -49.16
C TYR A 672 8.39 21.17 -50.15
N LEU A 673 9.55 21.82 -50.11
CA LEU A 673 9.97 22.74 -51.16
C LEU A 673 9.96 22.07 -52.54
N PHE A 674 10.34 20.80 -52.62
CA PHE A 674 10.46 20.06 -53.87
C PHE A 674 9.18 19.30 -54.20
N ALA A 675 8.80 18.39 -53.30
CA ALA A 675 7.54 17.68 -53.41
C ALA A 675 7.12 17.04 -52.09
N LYS A 676 5.80 16.86 -51.95
CA LYS A 676 5.24 15.97 -50.93
C LYS A 676 5.42 14.51 -51.36
N PRO A 677 5.39 13.55 -50.42
CA PRO A 677 5.36 12.13 -50.74
C PRO A 677 4.21 11.82 -51.70
N MET A 678 4.49 11.05 -52.76
CA MET A 678 3.54 10.78 -53.85
C MET A 678 3.54 9.31 -54.29
N THR A 679 2.53 8.88 -55.03
CA THR A 679 2.46 7.49 -55.52
C THR A 679 3.55 7.21 -56.55
N PRO A 680 3.92 5.94 -56.81
CA PRO A 680 4.91 5.60 -57.83
C PRO A 680 4.62 6.22 -59.21
N GLU A 681 3.35 6.27 -59.61
CA GLU A 681 2.93 6.81 -60.91
C GLU A 681 3.12 8.32 -60.98
N MET A 682 2.81 9.02 -59.88
CA MET A 682 3.07 10.45 -59.77
C MET A 682 4.57 10.73 -59.75
N MET A 683 5.36 9.88 -59.08
CA MET A 683 6.81 9.99 -59.01
C MET A 683 7.45 9.85 -60.40
N THR A 684 7.04 8.85 -61.18
CA THR A 684 7.50 8.69 -62.57
C THR A 684 7.17 9.94 -63.40
N LYS A 685 5.94 10.46 -63.30
CA LYS A 685 5.55 11.70 -64.01
C LYS A 685 6.33 12.93 -63.56
N TRP A 686 6.63 13.04 -62.27
CA TRP A 686 7.42 14.15 -61.72
C TRP A 686 8.85 14.12 -62.25
N VAL A 687 9.43 12.92 -62.43
CA VAL A 687 10.77 12.75 -63.04
C VAL A 687 10.76 13.03 -64.55
N GLU A 688 9.66 12.69 -65.24
CA GLU A 688 9.53 12.86 -66.70
C GLU A 688 9.07 14.26 -67.13
N GLY A 689 8.38 15.02 -66.27
CA GLY A 689 7.80 16.34 -66.58
C GLY A 689 8.72 17.54 -66.35
N ASP A 690 8.35 18.70 -66.92
CA ASP A 690 9.01 20.02 -66.76
C ASP A 690 8.87 20.65 -65.36
N ASP A 691 8.11 20.03 -64.46
CA ASP A 691 7.94 20.47 -63.06
C ASP A 691 9.09 20.03 -62.12
N ALA A 692 10.04 19.22 -62.61
CA ALA A 692 11.28 18.99 -61.89
C ALA A 692 12.15 20.25 -61.94
N PRO A 693 12.73 20.74 -60.83
CA PRO A 693 13.67 21.85 -60.86
C PRO A 693 14.94 21.46 -61.66
N GLY A 694 14.91 21.70 -62.97
CA GLY A 694 16.00 21.45 -63.91
C GLY A 694 15.83 20.21 -64.80
N THR A 695 15.02 20.31 -65.86
CA THR A 695 14.86 19.25 -66.86
C THR A 695 16.13 19.05 -67.72
N SER A 696 16.73 17.86 -67.58
CA SER A 696 17.04 16.93 -68.69
C SER A 696 17.91 15.78 -68.15
N TRP A 697 17.26 14.74 -67.60
CA TRP A 697 17.91 13.50 -67.17
C TRP A 697 18.47 12.67 -68.36
N LEU A 698 17.86 12.80 -69.55
CA LEU A 698 18.29 12.10 -70.77
C LEU A 698 19.66 12.54 -71.29
N ALA A 699 20.12 13.75 -70.99
CA ALA A 699 21.38 14.29 -71.54
C ALA A 699 22.64 13.94 -70.73
N LYS A 700 22.53 13.49 -69.47
CA LYS A 700 23.70 13.35 -68.57
C LYS A 700 24.10 11.92 -68.21
N LEU A 701 23.29 10.91 -68.51
CA LEU A 701 23.70 9.49 -68.38
C LEU A 701 24.59 9.02 -69.55
N ALA A 702 24.74 9.81 -70.61
CA ALA A 702 25.60 9.48 -71.75
C ALA A 702 27.11 9.66 -71.49
N THR A 703 27.53 10.33 -70.41
CA THR A 703 28.93 10.72 -70.19
C THR A 703 29.72 9.87 -69.18
N THR A 704 29.13 8.85 -68.57
CA THR A 704 29.85 7.92 -67.68
C THR A 704 29.77 6.48 -68.20
N ARG A 705 30.31 6.25 -69.40
CA ARG A 705 30.84 4.92 -69.76
C ARG A 705 32.27 4.84 -69.23
N PRO A 706 32.66 3.81 -68.46
CA PRO A 706 34.06 3.55 -68.21
C PRO A 706 34.72 3.17 -69.55
N SER A 707 35.86 3.82 -69.84
CA SER A 707 36.76 3.47 -70.94
C SER A 707 37.17 1.99 -70.84
N PRO A 708 37.12 1.20 -71.92
CA PRO A 708 37.63 -0.17 -71.90
C PRO A 708 39.14 -0.13 -72.15
N LEU A 709 39.93 -0.41 -71.12
CA LEU A 709 41.35 -0.76 -71.24
C LEU A 709 41.61 -1.89 -70.22
N THR A 710 41.72 -3.13 -70.70
CA THR A 710 42.97 -3.91 -70.94
C THR A 710 43.75 -4.22 -69.68
#